data_AF-A0A2D7QRZ4-F1
#
_entry.id   AF-A0A2D7QRZ4-F1
#
_cell.length_a   1.000
_cell.length_b   1.000
_cell.length_c   1.000
_cell.angle_alpha   90.00
_cell.angle_beta   90.00
_cell.angle_gamma   90.00
#
_symmetry.space_group_name_H-M   'P 1'
#
loop_
_entity.id
_entity.type
_entity.pdbx_description
1 polymer ?
#
loop_
_entity_poly.entity_id
_entity_poly.type
_entity_poly.pdbx_seq_one_letter_code
_entity_poly.pdbx_strand_id
1 'polypeptide(L)'
;MRRLYARAEQPVQKYKDELAINGDLSYLNLDWKPVPIIPKFVDIVVNGMDDKLYDIKAFAQDPESRRIRSKYAEDILRDMQAKEFLQNLQGAVGLNLFNTDKPEELPENKEELDLHMQLSYKQASEIAAEEAVNNTLEFNKYSLTKKRIIEDITTLGIGAVKTNWNKAEGVKVDYVDPTRLVYSYTEDPNFQDIWYVGEVKALSIPEIKKQFPDLTDSELERLEQYQGNASFLYNYNKNYDGNYVYLLYYEYKTYSEQVFKIKKTGTGLEKSLEKPDTFAPPENENFDRVSRSIEVLYSGCKVLGYDMMLDWRMAENMTRPKSNLVKVNMNYNICAPKLYKGRIESLVSRMMGFADMIQLTHLKIQQVISKIIPDGVYLDVDGIAEVDLGNGTSYNAQEALNMYFQTGSILGRSMTVDGDPNPGRIPIQELQSNSGGNKMQSLIQTYEYYLKMIRDVTGLNEARDGSTPSSDSLVGLQKLAAANSNVATKHILNSYLYLTLRTCENIVLRTADSIEFALTEEALKNSISTWNVGQLADLKNIHLYDYGLYLDLVPDEREKEQLEANIQAALQQGSINLEDAIDVRGINNLKLANQTLKLKRKLAAAAAQAANQANIQAQAQANAESAERAAMAEVQKKQATMDVDVKKEKAKSQFEIERMRVEAQIKRELMELEFNYNMQLGEQKIQREANRETQIEDRKDTRARIIGTQQSAIANQKQKELNAIDFENPSSIEELEDPIDGLLMDQ
;
A
#
# COMPACT_ATOMS: atom_id res chain seq x y z
N MET A 1 -31.51 -32.26 -0.90
CA MET A 1 -31.51 -31.93 -2.35
C MET A 1 -30.38 -30.99 -2.77
N ARG A 2 -30.24 -29.77 -2.23
CA ARG A 2 -29.22 -28.78 -2.68
C ARG A 2 -27.78 -29.33 -2.72
N ARG A 3 -27.33 -30.09 -1.71
CA ARG A 3 -26.01 -30.76 -1.71
C ARG A 3 -25.83 -31.79 -2.85
N LEU A 4 -26.88 -32.49 -3.26
CA LEU A 4 -26.81 -33.44 -4.37
C LEU A 4 -26.57 -32.71 -5.70
N TYR A 5 -27.23 -31.56 -5.91
CA TYR A 5 -26.97 -30.72 -7.09
C TYR A 5 -25.56 -30.12 -7.07
N ALA A 6 -25.05 -29.73 -5.90
CA ALA A 6 -23.68 -29.27 -5.74
C ALA A 6 -22.63 -30.33 -6.13
N ARG A 7 -23.00 -31.61 -6.10
CA ARG A 7 -22.15 -32.76 -6.48
C ARG A 7 -22.50 -33.37 -7.85
N ALA A 8 -23.49 -32.83 -8.55
CA ALA A 8 -24.06 -33.43 -9.77
C ALA A 8 -24.60 -34.88 -9.59
N GLU A 9 -25.08 -35.19 -8.38
CA GLU A 9 -25.68 -36.48 -8.00
C GLU A 9 -27.20 -36.36 -7.81
N GLN A 10 -27.85 -35.42 -8.51
CA GLN A 10 -29.28 -35.21 -8.40
C GLN A 10 -30.09 -36.42 -8.90
N PRO A 11 -31.28 -36.68 -8.32
CA PRO A 11 -32.13 -37.77 -8.77
C PRO A 11 -32.56 -37.55 -10.23
N VAL A 12 -32.31 -38.57 -11.06
CA VAL A 12 -32.60 -38.54 -12.51
C VAL A 12 -34.07 -38.86 -12.81
N GLN A 13 -34.83 -39.35 -11.83
CA GLN A 13 -36.22 -39.78 -12.04
C GLN A 13 -37.09 -38.70 -12.69
N LYS A 14 -36.98 -37.46 -12.23
CA LYS A 14 -37.70 -36.32 -12.82
C LYS A 14 -37.41 -36.12 -14.31
N TYR A 15 -36.20 -36.40 -14.79
CA TYR A 15 -35.86 -36.26 -16.22
C TYR A 15 -36.39 -37.46 -17.03
N LYS A 16 -36.42 -38.64 -16.41
CA LYS A 16 -37.02 -39.84 -17.00
C LYS A 16 -38.51 -39.66 -17.21
N ASP A 17 -39.21 -39.13 -16.21
CA ASP A 17 -40.66 -38.92 -16.27
C ASP A 17 -41.04 -37.90 -17.36
N GLU A 18 -40.23 -36.85 -17.56
CA GLU A 18 -40.44 -35.82 -18.60
C GLU A 18 -40.15 -36.31 -20.03
N LEU A 19 -39.26 -37.29 -20.21
CA LEU A 19 -38.86 -37.83 -21.52
C LEU A 19 -39.57 -39.13 -21.90
N ALA A 20 -40.23 -39.80 -20.94
CA ALA A 20 -40.93 -41.04 -21.18
C ALA A 20 -42.19 -40.81 -22.03
N ILE A 21 -42.38 -41.66 -23.03
CA ILE A 21 -43.64 -41.72 -23.79
C ILE A 21 -44.49 -42.80 -23.11
N ASN A 22 -45.60 -42.42 -22.48
CA ASN A 22 -46.48 -43.32 -21.71
C ASN A 22 -45.78 -44.10 -20.58
N GLY A 23 -44.72 -43.55 -19.98
CA GLY A 23 -43.99 -44.19 -18.88
C GLY A 23 -43.01 -45.29 -19.31
N ASP A 24 -42.87 -45.55 -20.60
CA ASP A 24 -41.91 -46.52 -21.13
C ASP A 24 -40.63 -45.82 -21.61
N LEU A 25 -39.49 -46.30 -21.07
CA LEU A 25 -38.13 -45.82 -21.37
C LEU A 25 -37.40 -46.73 -22.37
N SER A 26 -38.01 -47.84 -22.78
CA SER A 26 -37.39 -48.89 -23.61
C SER A 26 -36.92 -48.40 -24.98
N TYR A 27 -37.52 -47.31 -25.47
CA TYR A 27 -37.18 -46.69 -26.76
C TYR A 27 -36.05 -45.63 -26.68
N LEU A 28 -35.49 -45.37 -25.49
CA LEU A 28 -34.48 -44.34 -25.25
C LEU A 28 -33.18 -44.92 -24.70
N ASN A 29 -32.20 -45.14 -25.58
CA ASN A 29 -30.84 -45.48 -25.18
C ASN A 29 -30.01 -44.21 -24.95
N LEU A 30 -30.24 -43.54 -23.80
CA LEU A 30 -29.59 -42.28 -23.42
C LEU A 30 -28.70 -42.46 -22.18
N ASP A 31 -27.64 -41.66 -22.08
CA ASP A 31 -26.86 -41.56 -20.84
C ASP A 31 -27.56 -40.61 -19.87
N TRP A 32 -28.04 -41.19 -18.77
CA TRP A 32 -28.79 -40.49 -17.73
C TRP A 32 -27.89 -39.77 -16.71
N LYS A 33 -26.56 -39.89 -16.81
CA LYS A 33 -25.64 -39.23 -15.88
C LYS A 33 -25.81 -37.70 -15.96
N PRO A 34 -25.99 -37.01 -14.83
CA PRO A 34 -26.07 -35.56 -14.84
C PRO A 34 -24.76 -34.88 -15.26
N VAL A 35 -24.85 -33.81 -16.04
CA VAL A 35 -23.69 -32.99 -16.42
C VAL A 35 -23.24 -32.14 -15.21
N PRO A 36 -21.95 -32.19 -14.79
CA PRO A 36 -21.47 -31.49 -13.60
C PRO A 36 -21.20 -30.01 -13.87
N ILE A 37 -22.27 -29.20 -13.93
CA ILE A 37 -22.18 -27.73 -14.17
C ILE A 37 -22.06 -26.96 -12.86
N ILE A 38 -22.97 -27.22 -11.92
CA ILE A 38 -23.02 -26.55 -10.62
C ILE A 38 -21.73 -26.72 -9.78
N PRO A 39 -21.11 -27.92 -9.67
CA PRO A 39 -19.93 -28.11 -8.83
C PRO A 39 -18.82 -27.09 -9.16
N LYS A 40 -18.55 -26.85 -10.44
CA LYS A 40 -17.55 -25.88 -10.90
C LYS A 40 -17.80 -24.48 -10.34
N PHE A 41 -19.03 -23.98 -10.43
CA PHE A 41 -19.39 -22.65 -9.92
C PHE A 41 -19.31 -22.57 -8.39
N VAL A 42 -19.66 -23.66 -7.69
CA VAL A 42 -19.53 -23.73 -6.22
C VAL A 42 -18.06 -23.67 -5.83
N ASP A 43 -17.20 -24.47 -6.45
CA ASP A 43 -15.76 -24.53 -6.14
C ASP A 43 -15.07 -23.17 -6.37
N ILE A 44 -15.40 -22.47 -7.46
CA ILE A 44 -14.86 -21.13 -7.74
C ILE A 44 -15.25 -20.12 -6.64
N VAL A 45 -16.49 -20.19 -6.14
CA VAL A 45 -16.95 -19.31 -5.06
C VAL A 45 -16.28 -19.68 -3.76
N VAL A 46 -16.24 -20.97 -3.40
CA VAL A 46 -15.66 -21.46 -2.14
C VAL A 46 -14.18 -21.13 -2.08
N ASN A 47 -13.40 -21.46 -3.11
CA ASN A 47 -11.97 -21.20 -3.14
C ASN A 47 -11.66 -19.70 -3.11
N GLY A 48 -12.37 -18.89 -3.91
CA GLY A 48 -12.17 -17.44 -3.91
C GLY A 48 -12.64 -16.72 -2.64
N MET A 49 -13.38 -17.39 -1.75
CA MET A 49 -13.70 -16.87 -0.41
C MET A 49 -12.71 -17.37 0.64
N ASP A 50 -12.14 -18.57 0.45
CA ASP A 50 -11.13 -19.11 1.36
C ASP A 50 -9.80 -18.35 1.25
N ASP A 51 -9.41 -17.96 0.04
CA ASP A 51 -8.19 -17.17 -0.23
C ASP A 51 -8.18 -15.79 0.44
N LYS A 52 -9.35 -15.27 0.84
CA LYS A 52 -9.45 -13.98 1.54
C LYS A 52 -9.02 -14.16 3.00
N LEU A 53 -7.78 -13.74 3.25
CA LEU A 53 -7.20 -13.66 4.58
C LEU A 53 -7.80 -12.47 5.35
N TYR A 54 -8.05 -12.69 6.64
CA TYR A 54 -8.47 -11.65 7.58
C TYR A 54 -7.55 -11.74 8.80
N ASP A 55 -7.34 -10.60 9.44
CA ASP A 55 -6.63 -10.48 10.69
C ASP A 55 -7.63 -10.14 11.81
N ILE A 56 -7.41 -10.71 12.99
CA ILE A 56 -8.30 -10.53 14.14
C ILE A 56 -7.72 -9.39 14.96
N LYS A 57 -8.48 -8.30 15.10
CA LYS A 57 -8.13 -7.17 15.96
C LYS A 57 -9.04 -7.09 17.17
N ALA A 58 -8.46 -6.99 18.36
CA ALA A 58 -9.19 -6.79 19.60
C ALA A 58 -9.08 -5.34 20.07
N PHE A 59 -10.21 -4.76 20.48
CA PHE A 59 -10.28 -3.42 21.05
C PHE A 59 -11.05 -3.44 22.36
N ALA A 60 -10.41 -3.03 23.46
CA ALA A 60 -11.05 -2.97 24.77
C ALA A 60 -11.98 -1.73 24.88
N GLN A 61 -13.29 -1.95 25.03
CA GLN A 61 -14.30 -0.87 25.06
C GLN A 61 -14.61 -0.36 26.48
N ASP A 62 -14.05 -0.99 27.49
CA ASP A 62 -14.29 -0.68 28.90
C ASP A 62 -13.91 0.78 29.27
N PRO A 63 -14.63 1.45 30.20
CA PRO A 63 -14.26 2.77 30.71
C PRO A 63 -12.83 2.86 31.27
N GLU A 64 -12.32 1.83 31.95
CA GLU A 64 -10.94 1.81 32.46
C GLU A 64 -9.93 1.71 31.33
N SER A 65 -10.16 0.86 30.32
CA SER A 65 -9.29 0.80 29.13
C SER A 65 -9.26 2.13 28.37
N ARG A 66 -10.41 2.83 28.29
CA ARG A 66 -10.45 4.19 27.75
C ARG A 66 -9.65 5.18 28.61
N ARG A 67 -9.74 5.08 29.94
CA ARG A 67 -8.95 5.92 30.85
C ARG A 67 -7.45 5.68 30.71
N ILE A 68 -7.00 4.43 30.58
CA ILE A 68 -5.58 4.08 30.37
C ILE A 68 -5.10 4.65 29.03
N ARG A 69 -5.88 4.49 27.95
CA ARG A 69 -5.60 5.11 26.64
C ARG A 69 -5.49 6.63 26.72
N SER A 70 -6.47 7.28 27.35
CA SER A 70 -6.49 8.74 27.52
C SER A 70 -5.29 9.21 28.33
N LYS A 71 -4.94 8.50 29.41
CA LYS A 71 -3.77 8.82 30.22
C LYS A 71 -2.46 8.71 29.42
N TYR A 72 -2.30 7.65 28.62
CA TYR A 72 -1.13 7.50 27.75
C TYR A 72 -1.04 8.62 26.70
N ALA A 73 -2.17 9.00 26.11
CA ALA A 73 -2.22 10.14 25.18
C ALA A 73 -1.91 11.47 25.88
N GLU A 74 -2.40 11.67 27.11
CA GLU A 74 -2.10 12.84 27.94
C GLU A 74 -0.61 12.90 28.32
N ASP A 75 0.00 11.76 28.66
CA ASP A 75 1.42 11.65 29.01
C ASP A 75 2.31 12.00 27.80
N ILE A 76 1.99 11.49 26.59
CA ILE A 76 2.71 11.88 25.36
C ILE A 76 2.49 13.36 25.04
N LEU A 77 1.27 13.87 25.16
CA LEU A 77 0.97 15.27 24.87
C LEU A 77 1.71 16.20 25.84
N ARG A 78 1.83 15.79 27.11
CA ARG A 78 2.62 16.50 28.11
C ARG A 78 4.10 16.48 27.78
N ASP A 79 4.65 15.33 27.39
CA ASP A 79 6.04 15.19 26.96
C ASP A 79 6.33 16.01 25.69
N MET A 80 5.39 16.08 24.75
CA MET A 80 5.48 16.91 23.53
C MET A 80 5.48 18.40 23.85
N GLN A 81 4.58 18.87 24.73
CA GLN A 81 4.55 20.28 25.16
C GLN A 81 5.77 20.66 26.00
N ALA A 82 6.28 19.72 26.79
CA ALA A 82 7.42 19.94 27.66
C ALA A 82 8.77 19.59 27.00
N LYS A 83 8.81 19.22 25.72
CA LYS A 83 10.01 18.70 25.02
C LYS A 83 11.23 19.61 25.17
N GLU A 84 11.08 20.91 24.90
CA GLU A 84 12.18 21.89 25.05
C GLU A 84 12.62 22.06 26.50
N PHE A 85 11.68 22.07 27.44
CA PHE A 85 11.97 22.21 28.87
C PHE A 85 12.66 20.96 29.44
N LEU A 86 12.21 19.77 29.04
CA LEU A 86 12.77 18.48 29.44
C LEU A 86 14.16 18.25 28.83
N GLN A 87 14.39 18.63 27.58
CA GLN A 87 15.73 18.60 26.96
C GLN A 87 16.72 19.55 27.65
N ASN A 88 16.28 20.76 27.99
CA ASN A 88 17.11 21.71 28.74
C ASN A 88 17.43 21.21 30.16
N LEU A 89 16.46 20.58 30.84
CA LEU A 89 16.68 19.95 32.15
C LEU A 89 17.59 18.72 32.07
N GLN A 90 17.45 17.90 31.04
CA GLN A 90 18.34 16.75 30.81
C GLN A 90 19.78 17.22 30.57
N GLY A 91 19.98 18.29 29.79
CA GLY A 91 21.28 18.90 29.57
C GLY A 91 21.90 19.54 30.82
N ALA A 92 21.07 20.09 31.72
CA ALA A 92 21.53 20.77 32.93
C ALA A 92 21.71 19.85 34.16
N VAL A 93 20.89 18.81 34.29
CA VAL A 93 20.78 17.96 35.50
C VAL A 93 21.18 16.50 35.23
N GLY A 94 21.22 16.07 33.96
CA GLY A 94 21.60 14.71 33.57
C GLY A 94 20.55 13.64 33.87
N LEU A 95 19.32 14.02 34.20
CA LEU A 95 18.20 13.12 34.49
C LEU A 95 17.16 13.15 33.36
N ASN A 96 16.76 11.98 32.86
CA ASN A 96 15.66 11.85 31.92
C ASN A 96 14.33 11.91 32.68
N LEU A 97 13.61 13.02 32.53
CA LEU A 97 12.31 13.27 33.17
C LEU A 97 11.12 13.04 32.21
N PHE A 98 11.36 12.43 31.05
CA PHE A 98 10.30 12.04 30.11
C PHE A 98 9.46 10.90 30.73
N ASN A 99 8.14 10.96 30.56
CA ASN A 99 7.25 9.87 30.96
C ASN A 99 7.30 8.70 29.96
N THR A 100 7.82 8.92 28.75
CA THR A 100 7.91 7.95 27.66
C THR A 100 9.31 7.32 27.56
N ASP A 101 9.40 6.00 27.34
CA ASP A 101 10.68 5.25 27.29
C ASP A 101 11.60 5.62 26.11
N LYS A 102 11.05 6.25 25.06
CA LYS A 102 11.78 6.70 23.86
C LYS A 102 11.49 8.16 23.51
N PRO A 103 12.31 9.12 23.99
CA PRO A 103 12.15 10.55 23.69
C PRO A 103 12.37 10.92 22.22
N GLU A 104 13.04 10.07 21.44
CA GLU A 104 13.36 10.31 20.01
C GLU A 104 12.20 10.00 19.06
N GLU A 105 11.25 9.14 19.45
CA GLU A 105 10.06 8.76 18.66
C GLU A 105 8.83 9.62 19.00
N LEU A 106 9.00 10.70 19.78
CA LEU A 106 7.90 11.58 20.17
C LEU A 106 7.31 12.33 18.96
N PRO A 107 5.98 12.23 18.72
CA PRO A 107 5.32 12.96 17.65
C PRO A 107 5.54 14.48 17.75
N GLU A 108 5.76 15.15 16.62
CA GLU A 108 5.98 16.60 16.59
C GLU A 108 4.66 17.38 16.48
N ASN A 109 3.63 16.76 15.90
CA ASN A 109 2.33 17.39 15.63
C ASN A 109 1.14 16.56 16.14
N LYS A 110 0.00 17.23 16.37
CA LYS A 110 -1.26 16.54 16.75
C LYS A 110 -1.69 15.47 15.74
N GLU A 111 -1.53 15.73 14.43
CA GLU A 111 -1.83 14.74 13.37
C GLU A 111 -0.93 13.51 13.48
N GLU A 112 0.32 13.70 13.91
CA GLU A 112 1.28 12.61 14.10
C GLU A 112 1.02 11.85 15.40
N LEU A 113 0.57 12.55 16.44
CA LEU A 113 0.13 11.94 17.69
C LEU A 113 -1.06 11.02 17.46
N ASP A 114 -2.08 11.48 16.74
CA ASP A 114 -3.26 10.67 16.42
C ASP A 114 -2.88 9.43 15.60
N LEU A 115 -1.95 9.58 14.66
CA LEU A 115 -1.44 8.49 13.83
C LEU A 115 -0.58 7.50 14.65
N HIS A 116 0.29 8.01 15.50
CA HIS A 116 1.13 7.22 16.40
C HIS A 116 0.29 6.45 17.42
N MET A 117 -0.77 7.05 17.95
CA MET A 117 -1.73 6.38 18.82
C MET A 117 -2.50 5.27 18.11
N GLN A 118 -2.78 5.41 16.80
CA GLN A 118 -3.43 4.38 16.01
C GLN A 118 -2.49 3.23 15.58
N LEU A 119 -1.19 3.51 15.40
CA LEU A 119 -0.19 2.53 14.94
C LEU A 119 0.52 1.81 16.08
N SER A 120 0.98 2.57 17.07
CA SER A 120 1.91 2.10 18.08
C SER A 120 1.21 1.70 19.37
N TYR A 121 0.13 2.39 19.74
CA TYR A 121 -0.54 2.09 21.00
C TYR A 121 -1.54 0.96 20.85
N LYS A 122 -1.14 -0.20 21.36
CA LYS A 122 -2.03 -1.33 21.58
C LYS A 122 -1.88 -1.80 23.02
N GLN A 123 -3.00 -1.94 23.72
CA GLN A 123 -2.93 -2.35 25.13
C GLN A 123 -2.41 -3.79 25.20
N ALA A 124 -1.54 -4.09 26.16
CA ALA A 124 -1.01 -5.46 26.35
C ALA A 124 -2.14 -6.51 26.46
N SER A 125 -3.27 -6.13 27.08
CA SER A 125 -4.46 -6.96 27.20
C SER A 125 -5.22 -7.18 25.87
N GLU A 126 -5.09 -6.29 24.88
CA GLU A 126 -5.63 -6.47 23.52
C GLU A 126 -4.76 -7.43 22.70
N ILE A 127 -3.43 -7.30 22.82
CA ILE A 127 -2.46 -8.22 22.18
C ILE A 127 -2.66 -9.64 22.72
N ALA A 128 -2.75 -9.78 24.05
CA ALA A 128 -2.97 -11.06 24.69
C ALA A 128 -4.29 -11.73 24.28
N ALA A 129 -5.37 -10.94 24.10
CA ALA A 129 -6.65 -11.45 23.62
C ALA A 129 -6.57 -11.97 22.18
N GLU A 130 -5.88 -11.25 21.28
CA GLU A 130 -5.67 -11.72 19.90
C GLU A 130 -4.81 -12.97 19.83
N GLU A 131 -3.71 -13.03 20.59
CA GLU A 131 -2.85 -14.21 20.65
C GLU A 131 -3.62 -15.43 21.20
N ALA A 132 -4.42 -15.24 22.24
CA ALA A 132 -5.26 -16.30 22.80
C ALA A 132 -6.31 -16.81 21.80
N VAL A 133 -6.97 -15.92 21.05
CA VAL A 133 -7.94 -16.30 20.02
C VAL A 133 -7.27 -17.03 18.87
N ASN A 134 -6.18 -16.50 18.33
CA ASN A 134 -5.45 -17.11 17.22
C ASN A 134 -4.95 -18.52 17.57
N ASN A 135 -4.39 -18.68 18.75
CA ASN A 135 -3.93 -19.97 19.27
C ASN A 135 -5.10 -20.96 19.45
N THR A 136 -6.23 -20.50 20.00
CA THR A 136 -7.43 -21.35 20.14
C THR A 136 -7.98 -21.77 18.78
N LEU A 137 -7.99 -20.88 17.78
CA LEU A 137 -8.43 -21.20 16.42
C LEU A 137 -7.48 -22.18 15.72
N GLU A 138 -6.16 -22.05 15.94
CA GLU A 138 -5.16 -22.96 15.41
C GLU A 138 -5.25 -24.35 16.05
N PHE A 139 -5.39 -24.42 17.38
CA PHE A 139 -5.61 -25.66 18.12
C PHE A 139 -6.84 -26.44 17.60
N ASN A 140 -7.92 -25.72 17.31
CA ASN A 140 -9.16 -26.28 16.77
C ASN A 140 -9.12 -26.52 15.24
N LYS A 141 -8.01 -26.21 14.55
CA LYS A 141 -7.87 -26.28 13.08
C LYS A 141 -9.02 -25.57 12.35
N TYR A 142 -9.32 -24.35 12.79
CA TYR A 142 -10.48 -23.60 12.31
C TYR A 142 -10.48 -23.37 10.79
N SER A 143 -9.31 -23.37 10.11
CA SER A 143 -9.23 -23.31 8.65
C SER A 143 -10.05 -24.38 7.93
N LEU A 144 -10.08 -25.61 8.47
CA LEU A 144 -10.87 -26.71 7.91
C LEU A 144 -12.37 -26.50 8.15
N THR A 145 -12.73 -26.07 9.35
CA THR A 145 -14.11 -25.76 9.73
C THR A 145 -14.65 -24.58 8.92
N LYS A 146 -13.85 -23.52 8.74
CA LYS A 146 -14.09 -22.38 7.85
C LYS A 146 -14.49 -22.83 6.45
N LYS A 147 -13.68 -23.70 5.82
CA LYS A 147 -13.95 -24.16 4.45
C LYS A 147 -15.31 -24.84 4.33
N ARG A 148 -15.67 -25.68 5.32
CA ARG A 148 -16.98 -26.36 5.36
C ARG A 148 -18.14 -25.38 5.57
N ILE A 149 -17.97 -24.37 6.41
CA ILE A 149 -18.98 -23.33 6.63
C ILE A 149 -19.22 -22.53 5.34
N ILE A 150 -18.16 -22.15 4.63
CA ILE A 150 -18.26 -21.41 3.36
C ILE A 150 -19.00 -22.25 2.31
N GLU A 151 -18.70 -23.55 2.23
CA GLU A 151 -19.39 -24.49 1.36
C GLU A 151 -20.89 -24.57 1.69
N ASP A 152 -21.26 -24.66 2.98
CA ASP A 152 -22.66 -24.71 3.39
C ASP A 152 -23.41 -23.39 3.15
N ILE A 153 -22.81 -22.24 3.43
CA ILE A 153 -23.42 -20.94 3.11
C ILE A 153 -23.67 -20.83 1.60
N THR A 154 -22.75 -21.33 0.77
CA THR A 154 -22.89 -21.29 -0.69
C THR A 154 -23.96 -22.27 -1.19
N THR A 155 -23.97 -23.49 -0.66
CA THR A 155 -24.83 -24.59 -1.14
C THR A 155 -26.22 -24.59 -0.50
N LEU A 156 -26.29 -24.46 0.83
CA LEU A 156 -27.52 -24.49 1.63
C LEU A 156 -28.09 -23.10 1.92
N GLY A 157 -27.25 -22.06 1.93
CA GLY A 157 -27.66 -20.68 2.25
C GLY A 157 -27.65 -20.37 3.75
N ILE A 158 -27.13 -21.29 4.57
CA ILE A 158 -27.05 -21.19 6.03
C ILE A 158 -25.74 -21.83 6.49
N GLY A 159 -25.06 -21.21 7.44
CA GLY A 159 -23.87 -21.75 8.10
C GLY A 159 -24.07 -21.77 9.62
N ALA A 160 -23.51 -22.77 10.29
CA ALA A 160 -23.61 -22.93 11.73
C ALA A 160 -22.27 -23.39 12.35
N VAL A 161 -21.91 -22.79 13.47
CA VAL A 161 -20.71 -23.10 14.27
C VAL A 161 -21.10 -23.21 15.72
N LYS A 162 -20.53 -24.18 16.43
CA LYS A 162 -20.74 -24.33 17.87
C LYS A 162 -19.44 -24.09 18.62
N THR A 163 -19.51 -23.27 19.65
CA THR A 163 -18.41 -23.08 20.61
C THR A 163 -18.74 -23.77 21.91
N ASN A 164 -17.99 -24.81 22.26
CA ASN A 164 -18.17 -25.55 23.50
C ASN A 164 -16.96 -25.37 24.42
N TRP A 165 -17.12 -25.68 25.70
CA TRP A 165 -16.04 -25.67 26.66
C TRP A 165 -16.01 -26.98 27.45
N ASN A 166 -14.82 -27.53 27.65
CA ASN A 166 -14.59 -28.72 28.45
C ASN A 166 -13.36 -28.54 29.33
N LYS A 167 -13.40 -29.08 30.56
CA LYS A 167 -12.29 -29.05 31.53
C LYS A 167 -10.99 -29.66 30.99
N ALA A 168 -11.09 -30.65 30.10
CA ALA A 168 -9.93 -31.37 29.57
C ALA A 168 -9.31 -30.71 28.32
N GLU A 169 -10.12 -30.14 27.43
CA GLU A 169 -9.69 -29.66 26.10
C GLU A 169 -9.77 -28.12 25.99
N GLY A 170 -10.30 -27.42 27.01
CA GLY A 170 -10.54 -25.98 26.97
C GLY A 170 -11.69 -25.62 26.02
N VAL A 171 -11.50 -24.56 25.23
CA VAL A 171 -12.48 -24.06 24.25
C VAL A 171 -12.40 -24.87 22.95
N LYS A 172 -13.53 -25.48 22.55
CA LYS A 172 -13.66 -26.27 21.33
C LYS A 172 -14.57 -25.58 20.32
N VAL A 173 -14.12 -25.53 19.06
CA VAL A 173 -14.91 -24.98 17.94
C VAL A 173 -15.32 -26.13 17.01
N ASP A 174 -16.60 -26.49 17.05
CA ASP A 174 -17.15 -27.59 16.28
C ASP A 174 -17.98 -27.08 15.10
N TYR A 175 -17.79 -27.73 13.95
CA TYR A 175 -18.67 -27.57 12.80
C TYR A 175 -20.03 -28.22 13.06
N VAL A 176 -21.12 -27.51 12.75
CA VAL A 176 -22.50 -28.02 12.86
C VAL A 176 -23.10 -28.12 11.47
N ASP A 177 -23.58 -29.31 11.10
CA ASP A 177 -24.26 -29.51 9.83
C ASP A 177 -25.64 -28.82 9.84
N PRO A 178 -25.89 -27.80 8.99
CA PRO A 178 -27.16 -27.09 8.98
C PRO A 178 -28.36 -27.97 8.62
N THR A 179 -28.15 -29.11 7.96
CA THR A 179 -29.23 -30.06 7.62
C THR A 179 -29.76 -30.82 8.84
N ARG A 180 -28.98 -30.86 9.92
CA ARG A 180 -29.32 -31.52 11.20
C ARG A 180 -29.65 -30.52 12.31
N LEU A 181 -29.74 -29.24 11.97
CA LEU A 181 -30.03 -28.16 12.88
C LEU A 181 -31.55 -28.04 13.09
N VAL A 182 -31.95 -27.87 14.35
CA VAL A 182 -33.32 -27.58 14.75
C VAL A 182 -33.32 -26.25 15.48
N TYR A 183 -34.16 -25.30 15.09
CA TYR A 183 -34.17 -23.95 15.66
C TYR A 183 -35.58 -23.37 15.69
N SER A 184 -35.80 -22.37 16.54
CA SER A 184 -37.07 -21.65 16.59
C SER A 184 -37.26 -20.77 15.36
N TYR A 185 -38.51 -20.52 14.97
CA TYR A 185 -38.81 -19.60 13.88
C TYR A 185 -38.17 -18.23 14.13
N THR A 186 -37.53 -17.67 13.11
CA THR A 186 -36.89 -16.36 13.14
C THR A 186 -37.04 -15.68 11.78
N GLU A 187 -37.06 -14.35 11.80
CA GLU A 187 -36.93 -13.51 10.61
C GLU A 187 -35.58 -12.78 10.56
N ASP A 188 -34.76 -12.89 11.63
CA ASP A 188 -33.42 -12.33 11.69
C ASP A 188 -32.41 -13.25 10.96
N PRO A 189 -31.72 -12.75 9.90
CA PRO A 189 -30.64 -13.48 9.23
C PRO A 189 -29.53 -13.99 10.15
N ASN A 190 -29.36 -13.37 11.33
CA ASN A 190 -28.32 -13.72 12.29
C ASN A 190 -28.83 -14.55 13.48
N PHE A 191 -30.10 -14.93 13.49
CA PHE A 191 -30.69 -15.84 14.48
C PHE A 191 -30.49 -15.35 15.94
N GLN A 192 -30.49 -14.04 16.21
CA GLN A 192 -30.25 -13.53 17.56
C GLN A 192 -31.47 -13.61 18.48
N ASP A 193 -32.65 -13.74 17.89
CA ASP A 193 -33.97 -13.79 18.53
C ASP A 193 -34.44 -15.22 18.88
N ILE A 194 -33.64 -16.23 18.55
CA ILE A 194 -34.01 -17.62 18.82
C ILE A 194 -34.03 -17.92 20.33
N TRP A 195 -35.03 -18.68 20.77
CA TRP A 195 -35.15 -19.15 22.16
C TRP A 195 -34.72 -20.61 22.36
N TYR A 196 -34.61 -21.38 21.27
CA TYR A 196 -34.08 -22.73 21.29
C TYR A 196 -33.30 -23.03 20.01
N VAL A 197 -32.27 -23.84 20.16
CA VAL A 197 -31.44 -24.35 19.07
C VAL A 197 -30.98 -25.75 19.43
N GLY A 198 -30.83 -26.63 18.45
CA GLY A 198 -30.30 -27.95 18.65
C GLY A 198 -29.68 -28.55 17.40
N GLU A 199 -28.88 -29.58 17.61
CA GLU A 199 -28.25 -30.38 16.57
C GLU A 199 -28.56 -31.85 16.79
N VAL A 200 -28.93 -32.54 15.71
CA VAL A 200 -29.08 -33.99 15.71
C VAL A 200 -27.77 -34.64 15.32
N LYS A 201 -27.23 -35.51 16.18
CA LYS A 201 -25.99 -36.27 15.94
C LYS A 201 -26.29 -37.77 16.03
N ALA A 202 -25.79 -38.51 15.07
CA ALA A 202 -25.75 -39.97 15.14
C ALA A 202 -24.44 -40.36 15.82
N LEU A 203 -24.51 -41.02 16.97
CA LEU A 203 -23.35 -41.45 17.74
C LEU A 203 -23.43 -42.94 18.03
N SER A 204 -22.27 -43.58 18.06
CA SER A 204 -22.16 -44.97 18.49
C SER A 204 -22.24 -45.06 20.02
N ILE A 205 -22.70 -46.19 20.55
CA ILE A 205 -22.80 -46.42 22.00
C ILE A 205 -21.47 -46.17 22.75
N PRO A 206 -20.29 -46.58 22.25
CA PRO A 206 -19.02 -46.25 22.89
C PRO A 206 -18.73 -44.74 22.97
N GLU A 207 -19.12 -43.98 21.95
CA GLU A 207 -18.96 -42.52 21.95
C GLU A 207 -19.89 -41.85 22.96
N ILE A 208 -21.12 -42.37 23.11
CA ILE A 208 -22.08 -41.91 24.11
C ILE A 208 -21.51 -42.14 25.51
N LYS A 209 -20.98 -43.34 25.79
CA LYS A 209 -20.34 -43.65 27.08
C LYS A 209 -19.10 -42.81 27.34
N LYS A 210 -18.33 -42.46 26.30
CA LYS A 210 -17.18 -41.54 26.42
C LYS A 210 -17.61 -40.11 26.80
N GLN A 211 -18.74 -39.63 26.27
CA GLN A 211 -19.24 -38.29 26.55
C GLN A 211 -20.01 -38.19 27.86
N PHE A 212 -20.73 -39.24 28.22
CA PHE A 212 -21.55 -39.33 29.43
C PHE A 212 -21.07 -40.54 30.26
N PRO A 213 -19.95 -40.39 31.01
CA PRO A 213 -19.38 -41.49 31.78
C PRO A 213 -20.32 -42.00 32.88
N ASP A 214 -21.22 -41.14 33.36
CA ASP A 214 -22.15 -41.41 34.46
C ASP A 214 -23.32 -42.35 34.08
N LEU A 215 -23.49 -42.68 32.79
CA LEU A 215 -24.52 -43.64 32.34
C LEU A 215 -24.27 -45.04 32.90
N THR A 216 -25.30 -45.67 33.45
CA THR A 216 -25.20 -47.06 33.94
C THR A 216 -25.20 -48.08 32.82
N ASP A 217 -24.64 -49.27 33.04
CA ASP A 217 -24.63 -50.37 32.07
C ASP A 217 -26.06 -50.77 31.67
N SER A 218 -27.02 -50.69 32.61
CA SER A 218 -28.44 -50.94 32.33
C SER A 218 -29.09 -49.91 31.40
N GLU A 219 -28.62 -48.67 31.43
CA GLU A 219 -29.09 -47.61 30.53
C GLU A 219 -28.46 -47.76 29.15
N LEU A 220 -27.20 -48.19 29.08
CA LEU A 220 -26.52 -48.55 27.84
C LEU A 220 -27.22 -49.72 27.13
N GLU A 221 -27.57 -50.78 27.86
CA GLU A 221 -28.35 -51.91 27.32
C GLU A 221 -29.72 -51.45 26.78
N ARG A 222 -30.38 -50.50 27.46
CA ARG A 222 -31.65 -49.92 26.97
C ARG A 222 -31.46 -49.10 25.70
N LEU A 223 -30.36 -48.36 25.58
CA LEU A 223 -30.00 -47.62 24.37
C LEU A 223 -29.66 -48.57 23.21
N GLU A 224 -29.00 -49.69 23.49
CA GLU A 224 -28.71 -50.76 22.52
C GLU A 224 -30.00 -51.40 21.98
N GLN A 225 -30.97 -51.66 22.85
CA GLN A 225 -32.28 -52.18 22.45
C GLN A 225 -33.09 -51.16 21.64
N TYR A 226 -32.82 -49.87 21.84
CA TYR A 226 -33.43 -48.78 21.07
C TYR A 226 -32.63 -48.50 19.79
N GLN A 227 -32.78 -49.38 18.80
CA GLN A 227 -32.40 -49.06 17.43
C GLN A 227 -33.44 -48.08 16.87
N GLY A 228 -33.10 -46.78 16.94
CA GLY A 228 -33.99 -45.68 16.62
C GLY A 228 -34.76 -45.88 15.32
N ASN A 229 -36.00 -45.35 15.29
CA ASN A 229 -36.86 -45.45 14.12
C ASN A 229 -36.17 -44.76 12.92
N ALA A 230 -35.68 -45.56 11.97
CA ALA A 230 -34.99 -45.15 10.74
C ALA A 230 -35.76 -44.08 9.91
N SER A 231 -37.05 -43.92 10.17
CA SER A 231 -37.93 -42.97 9.50
C SER A 231 -37.74 -41.50 9.92
N PHE A 232 -37.07 -41.19 11.04
CA PHE A 232 -36.96 -39.79 11.52
C PHE A 232 -35.95 -38.93 10.73
N LEU A 233 -35.03 -39.55 9.99
CA LEU A 233 -34.09 -38.86 9.10
C LEU A 233 -34.32 -39.35 7.68
N TYR A 234 -35.13 -38.61 6.94
CA TYR A 234 -35.41 -38.84 5.53
C TYR A 234 -34.08 -39.01 4.75
N ASN A 235 -33.77 -40.24 4.34
CA ASN A 235 -32.91 -40.55 3.19
C ASN A 235 -31.43 -40.11 3.27
N TYR A 236 -30.66 -40.55 4.27
CA TYR A 236 -29.20 -40.36 4.28
C TYR A 236 -28.45 -41.67 4.57
N ASN A 237 -27.91 -42.27 3.50
CA ASN A 237 -27.06 -43.47 3.43
C ASN A 237 -27.68 -44.83 3.83
N LYS A 238 -27.66 -45.74 2.85
CA LYS A 238 -28.00 -47.17 2.94
C LYS A 238 -26.96 -48.02 3.69
N ASN A 239 -25.97 -47.41 4.33
CA ASN A 239 -24.96 -48.11 5.13
C ASN A 239 -25.41 -48.09 6.59
N TYR A 240 -26.48 -48.82 6.88
CA TYR A 240 -26.93 -49.08 8.24
C TYR A 240 -25.95 -50.06 8.88
N ASP A 241 -24.96 -49.53 9.58
CA ASP A 241 -24.40 -50.27 10.71
C ASP A 241 -25.38 -50.05 11.87
N GLY A 242 -26.03 -51.11 12.36
CA GLY A 242 -27.16 -51.06 13.30
C GLY A 242 -26.81 -50.56 14.71
N ASN A 243 -25.74 -49.79 14.86
CA ASN A 243 -25.08 -49.46 16.12
C ASN A 243 -25.07 -47.94 16.42
N TYR A 244 -25.88 -47.15 15.70
CA TYR A 244 -25.97 -45.71 15.89
C TYR A 244 -27.27 -45.32 16.60
N VAL A 245 -27.14 -44.48 17.62
CA VAL A 245 -28.24 -43.84 18.34
C VAL A 245 -28.27 -42.37 17.97
N TYR A 246 -29.47 -41.84 17.69
CA TYR A 246 -29.65 -40.44 17.35
C TYR A 246 -29.90 -39.60 18.60
N LEU A 247 -28.99 -38.66 18.88
CA LEU A 247 -29.06 -37.73 20.00
C LEU A 247 -29.34 -36.32 19.50
N LEU A 248 -30.26 -35.63 20.18
CA LEU A 248 -30.52 -34.20 20.03
C LEU A 248 -29.80 -33.47 21.15
N TYR A 249 -28.74 -32.75 20.81
CA TYR A 249 -28.15 -31.76 21.70
C TYR A 249 -28.91 -30.46 21.50
N TYR A 250 -29.36 -29.83 22.57
CA TYR A 250 -30.13 -28.61 22.46
C TYR A 250 -29.81 -27.62 23.57
N GLU A 251 -30.07 -26.36 23.25
CA GLU A 251 -29.95 -25.22 24.14
C GLU A 251 -31.28 -24.50 24.18
N TYR A 252 -31.71 -24.13 25.38
CA TYR A 252 -32.95 -23.43 25.65
C TYR A 252 -32.66 -22.18 26.46
N LYS A 253 -33.01 -21.02 25.90
CA LYS A 253 -32.87 -19.72 26.55
C LYS A 253 -34.16 -19.37 27.26
N THR A 254 -34.06 -19.07 28.53
CA THR A 254 -35.19 -18.65 29.38
C THR A 254 -34.74 -17.57 30.36
N TYR A 255 -35.66 -17.09 31.19
CA TYR A 255 -35.39 -16.14 32.25
C TYR A 255 -35.39 -16.84 33.61
N SER A 256 -34.48 -16.43 34.50
CA SER A 256 -34.45 -16.83 35.91
C SER A 256 -34.35 -15.58 36.78
N GLU A 257 -35.03 -15.57 37.94
CA GLU A 257 -34.91 -14.47 38.90
C GLU A 257 -33.72 -14.70 39.84
N GLN A 258 -32.72 -13.81 39.79
CA GLN A 258 -31.73 -13.71 40.85
C GLN A 258 -32.33 -12.92 42.01
N VAL A 259 -32.48 -13.58 43.15
CA VAL A 259 -33.06 -12.98 44.35
C VAL A 259 -31.94 -12.61 45.33
N PHE A 260 -31.82 -11.32 45.63
CA PHE A 260 -30.91 -10.81 46.65
C PHE A 260 -31.68 -10.46 47.92
N LYS A 261 -31.17 -10.90 49.06
CA LYS A 261 -31.58 -10.46 50.39
C LYS A 261 -30.64 -9.35 50.84
N ILE A 262 -31.12 -8.11 50.87
CA ILE A 262 -30.37 -6.97 51.40
C ILE A 262 -30.65 -6.88 52.89
N LYS A 263 -29.64 -7.11 53.74
CA LYS A 263 -29.74 -6.97 55.19
C LYS A 263 -29.06 -5.67 55.61
N LYS A 264 -29.78 -4.81 56.35
CA LYS A 264 -29.18 -3.65 57.02
C LYS A 264 -28.49 -4.12 58.29
N THR A 265 -27.19 -3.86 58.41
CA THR A 265 -26.44 -4.09 59.65
C THR A 265 -26.69 -2.95 60.63
N GLY A 266 -26.54 -3.20 61.94
CA GLY A 266 -26.80 -2.19 62.98
C GLY A 266 -25.92 -0.93 62.91
N THR A 267 -24.87 -0.94 62.07
CA THR A 267 -23.99 0.21 61.77
C THR A 267 -24.39 0.97 60.50
N GLY A 268 -25.52 0.61 59.87
CA GLY A 268 -26.02 1.27 58.66
C GLY A 268 -25.43 0.77 57.33
N LEU A 269 -24.57 -0.26 57.33
CA LEU A 269 -24.06 -0.87 56.10
C LEU A 269 -25.05 -1.91 55.56
N GLU A 270 -25.31 -1.89 54.27
CA GLU A 270 -26.15 -2.87 53.57
C GLU A 270 -25.31 -4.05 53.10
N LYS A 271 -25.74 -5.27 53.43
CA LYS A 271 -25.11 -6.50 52.96
C LYS A 271 -26.07 -7.26 52.05
N SER A 272 -25.71 -7.46 50.80
CA SER A 272 -26.44 -8.32 49.86
C SER A 272 -26.04 -9.79 50.06
N LEU A 273 -27.03 -10.68 50.04
CA LEU A 273 -26.85 -12.13 50.08
C LEU A 273 -27.69 -12.74 48.96
N GLU A 274 -27.07 -13.47 48.04
CA GLU A 274 -27.77 -14.19 46.98
C GLU A 274 -28.57 -15.36 47.56
N LYS A 275 -29.78 -15.56 47.06
CA LYS A 275 -30.72 -16.60 47.47
C LYS A 275 -31.35 -17.26 46.23
N PRO A 276 -31.76 -18.54 46.36
CA PRO A 276 -32.47 -19.23 45.28
C PRO A 276 -33.80 -18.53 44.97
N ASP A 277 -34.26 -18.66 43.73
CA ASP A 277 -35.51 -18.08 43.19
C ASP A 277 -36.74 -18.39 44.07
N THR A 278 -36.77 -19.58 44.69
CA THR A 278 -37.81 -20.04 45.62
C THR A 278 -37.88 -19.28 46.95
N PHE A 279 -36.97 -18.33 47.19
CA PHE A 279 -36.91 -17.55 48.41
C PHE A 279 -37.98 -16.44 48.44
N ALA A 280 -39.11 -16.76 49.07
CA ALA A 280 -40.23 -15.83 49.35
C ALA A 280 -40.40 -15.62 50.87
N PRO A 281 -39.52 -14.84 51.54
CA PRO A 281 -39.69 -14.53 52.95
C PRO A 281 -40.86 -13.55 53.16
N PRO A 282 -41.54 -13.59 54.33
CA PRO A 282 -42.51 -12.56 54.70
C PRO A 282 -41.83 -11.19 54.85
N GLU A 283 -42.56 -10.11 54.55
CA GLU A 283 -42.07 -8.74 54.70
C GLU A 283 -41.58 -8.49 56.13
N ASN A 284 -40.35 -7.99 56.26
CA ASN A 284 -39.70 -7.74 57.54
C ASN A 284 -38.82 -6.49 57.41
N GLU A 285 -38.91 -5.55 58.35
CA GLU A 285 -38.21 -4.25 58.30
C GLU A 285 -36.67 -4.37 58.27
N ASN A 286 -36.12 -5.54 58.62
CA ASN A 286 -34.68 -5.78 58.69
C ASN A 286 -34.04 -6.26 57.38
N PHE A 287 -34.83 -6.70 56.40
CA PHE A 287 -34.30 -7.13 55.11
C PHE A 287 -35.25 -6.89 53.94
N ASP A 288 -34.69 -6.44 52.82
CA ASP A 288 -35.43 -6.24 51.57
C ASP A 288 -35.12 -7.37 50.58
N ARG A 289 -36.17 -7.87 49.90
CA ARG A 289 -36.03 -8.79 48.75
C ARG A 289 -35.94 -7.94 47.49
N VAL A 290 -34.79 -7.96 46.83
CA VAL A 290 -34.61 -7.36 45.51
C VAL A 290 -34.41 -8.50 44.52
N SER A 291 -35.32 -8.65 43.55
CA SER A 291 -35.15 -9.61 42.46
C SER A 291 -34.72 -8.90 41.17
N ARG A 292 -33.88 -9.57 40.39
CA ARG A 292 -33.51 -9.17 39.04
C ARG A 292 -33.72 -10.35 38.10
N SER A 293 -34.54 -10.18 37.08
CA SER A 293 -34.69 -11.18 36.03
C SER A 293 -33.49 -11.13 35.09
N ILE A 294 -32.83 -12.28 34.90
CA ILE A 294 -31.70 -12.45 33.99
C ILE A 294 -32.00 -13.56 32.98
N GLU A 295 -31.49 -13.46 31.76
CA GLU A 295 -31.51 -14.59 30.84
C GLU A 295 -30.55 -15.68 31.35
N VAL A 296 -30.94 -16.94 31.21
CA VAL A 296 -30.14 -18.13 31.52
C VAL A 296 -30.26 -19.12 30.37
N LEU A 297 -29.18 -19.87 30.14
CA LEU A 297 -29.12 -20.90 29.12
C LEU A 297 -29.16 -22.27 29.79
N TYR A 298 -30.11 -23.11 29.38
CA TYR A 298 -30.13 -24.53 29.72
C TYR A 298 -29.57 -25.32 28.55
N SER A 299 -28.64 -26.23 28.81
CA SER A 299 -28.13 -27.17 27.83
C SER A 299 -28.60 -28.58 28.19
N GLY A 300 -28.92 -29.37 27.16
CA GLY A 300 -29.35 -30.74 27.36
C GLY A 300 -29.07 -31.64 26.17
N CYS A 301 -29.15 -32.94 26.43
CA CYS A 301 -29.02 -34.00 25.44
C CYS A 301 -30.17 -34.99 25.60
N LYS A 302 -30.94 -35.19 24.54
CA LYS A 302 -32.09 -36.11 24.50
C LYS A 302 -31.89 -37.19 23.45
N VAL A 303 -32.30 -38.41 23.74
CA VAL A 303 -32.38 -39.48 22.73
C VAL A 303 -33.62 -39.26 21.86
N LEU A 304 -33.44 -39.15 20.54
CA LEU A 304 -34.56 -38.91 19.64
C LEU A 304 -35.45 -40.15 19.52
N GLY A 305 -36.76 -39.94 19.66
CA GLY A 305 -37.78 -40.99 19.59
C GLY A 305 -37.90 -41.83 20.86
N TYR A 306 -37.09 -41.57 21.88
CA TYR A 306 -37.14 -42.22 23.19
C TYR A 306 -37.32 -41.19 24.30
N ASP A 307 -37.87 -41.59 25.44
CA ASP A 307 -38.18 -40.66 26.54
C ASP A 307 -36.96 -40.37 27.44
N MET A 308 -35.82 -41.01 27.17
CA MET A 308 -34.62 -40.82 27.98
C MET A 308 -33.93 -39.48 27.67
N MET A 309 -33.75 -38.71 28.74
CA MET A 309 -32.91 -37.51 28.80
C MET A 309 -31.54 -37.90 29.34
N LEU A 310 -30.47 -37.66 28.60
CA LEU A 310 -29.10 -37.98 29.01
C LEU A 310 -28.50 -36.90 29.90
N ASP A 311 -28.76 -35.64 29.58
CA ASP A 311 -28.28 -34.50 30.37
C ASP A 311 -29.30 -33.36 30.27
N TRP A 312 -29.52 -32.66 31.38
CA TRP A 312 -30.31 -31.44 31.46
C TRP A 312 -29.80 -30.59 32.63
N ARG A 313 -29.09 -29.51 32.31
CA ARG A 313 -28.50 -28.63 33.31
C ARG A 313 -28.50 -27.18 32.85
N MET A 314 -28.48 -26.28 33.83
CA MET A 314 -28.15 -24.89 33.56
C MET A 314 -26.68 -24.84 33.12
N ALA A 315 -26.40 -24.16 32.01
CA ALA A 315 -25.04 -24.02 31.53
C ALA A 315 -24.21 -23.24 32.58
N GLU A 316 -23.16 -23.87 33.14
CA GLU A 316 -22.31 -23.24 34.16
C GLU A 316 -21.56 -22.04 33.58
N ASN A 317 -21.02 -22.19 32.37
CA ASN A 317 -20.17 -21.21 31.71
C ASN A 317 -20.94 -20.50 30.58
N MET A 318 -21.76 -19.53 30.96
CA MET A 318 -22.58 -18.73 30.03
C MET A 318 -21.78 -17.57 29.45
N THR A 319 -21.76 -17.43 28.13
CA THR A 319 -21.11 -16.30 27.47
C THR A 319 -21.99 -15.05 27.61
N ARG A 320 -21.60 -14.15 28.53
CA ARG A 320 -22.26 -12.86 28.78
C ARG A 320 -21.32 -11.72 28.44
N PRO A 321 -21.71 -10.78 27.56
CA PRO A 321 -21.01 -9.50 27.46
C PRO A 321 -21.07 -8.76 28.81
N LYS A 322 -19.95 -8.22 29.32
CA LYS A 322 -19.97 -7.58 30.65
C LYS A 322 -20.79 -6.28 30.66
N SER A 323 -20.85 -5.60 29.53
CA SER A 323 -21.70 -4.43 29.26
C SER A 323 -23.19 -4.72 29.42
N ASN A 324 -23.64 -5.96 29.20
CA ASN A 324 -25.02 -6.37 29.40
C ASN A 324 -25.12 -7.70 30.16
N LEU A 325 -25.14 -7.60 31.49
CA LEU A 325 -25.27 -8.76 32.40
C LEU A 325 -26.60 -9.52 32.25
N VAL A 326 -27.62 -8.94 31.59
CA VAL A 326 -28.95 -9.54 31.46
C VAL A 326 -29.02 -10.55 30.33
N LYS A 327 -28.38 -10.27 29.18
CA LYS A 327 -28.51 -11.09 27.95
C LYS A 327 -27.43 -12.17 27.88
N VAL A 328 -27.82 -13.39 27.51
CA VAL A 328 -26.89 -14.52 27.31
C VAL A 328 -26.77 -14.86 25.84
N ASN A 329 -25.54 -15.09 25.36
CA ASN A 329 -25.30 -15.61 24.03
C ASN A 329 -25.42 -17.14 24.04
N MET A 330 -25.99 -17.70 22.97
CA MET A 330 -26.02 -19.16 22.77
C MET A 330 -24.66 -19.63 22.23
N ASN A 331 -24.39 -20.92 22.37
CA ASN A 331 -23.13 -21.50 21.89
C ASN A 331 -23.12 -21.72 20.38
N TYR A 332 -24.32 -21.83 19.79
CA TYR A 332 -24.55 -21.95 18.36
C TYR A 332 -24.58 -20.56 17.74
N ASN A 333 -23.62 -20.30 16.86
CA ASN A 333 -23.60 -19.14 15.98
C ASN A 333 -24.14 -19.58 14.62
N ILE A 334 -25.24 -18.98 14.18
CA ILE A 334 -25.92 -19.31 12.93
C ILE A 334 -26.08 -18.03 12.10
N CYS A 335 -25.89 -18.15 10.79
CA CYS A 335 -26.14 -17.05 9.87
C CYS A 335 -26.73 -17.58 8.56
N ALA A 336 -27.81 -16.96 8.10
CA ALA A 336 -28.43 -17.19 6.81
C ALA A 336 -28.68 -15.83 6.12
N PRO A 337 -27.82 -15.40 5.16
CA PRO A 337 -27.87 -14.05 4.59
C PRO A 337 -29.18 -13.70 3.88
N LYS A 338 -29.84 -14.71 3.31
CA LYS A 338 -31.10 -14.55 2.56
C LYS A 338 -32.19 -15.36 3.22
N LEU A 339 -32.78 -14.77 4.25
CA LEU A 339 -33.91 -15.30 4.98
C LEU A 339 -35.15 -14.46 4.66
N TYR A 340 -36.23 -15.11 4.22
CA TYR A 340 -37.52 -14.46 4.07
C TYR A 340 -38.63 -15.38 4.57
N LYS A 341 -39.38 -14.96 5.59
CA LYS A 341 -40.47 -15.74 6.21
C LYS A 341 -40.03 -17.17 6.58
N GLY A 342 -38.85 -17.33 7.17
CA GLY A 342 -38.27 -18.62 7.53
C GLY A 342 -37.76 -19.47 6.36
N ARG A 343 -37.84 -18.99 5.11
CA ARG A 343 -37.29 -19.68 3.94
C ARG A 343 -35.89 -19.16 3.63
N ILE A 344 -34.94 -20.09 3.60
CA ILE A 344 -33.54 -19.81 3.28
C ILE A 344 -33.32 -20.01 1.77
N GLU A 345 -32.78 -19.00 1.11
CA GLU A 345 -32.39 -19.06 -0.29
C GLU A 345 -30.87 -19.21 -0.44
N SER A 346 -30.42 -20.16 -1.25
CA SER A 346 -29.00 -20.41 -1.51
C SER A 346 -28.60 -20.08 -2.94
N LEU A 347 -27.29 -19.98 -3.20
CA LEU A 347 -26.77 -19.79 -4.55
C LEU A 347 -27.09 -21.00 -5.44
N VAL A 348 -26.91 -22.22 -4.93
CA VAL A 348 -27.30 -23.45 -5.64
C VAL A 348 -28.79 -23.49 -5.94
N SER A 349 -29.65 -23.09 -5.00
CA SER A 349 -31.11 -23.07 -5.19
C SER A 349 -31.53 -22.24 -6.40
N ARG A 350 -30.82 -21.12 -6.66
CA ARG A 350 -31.05 -20.25 -7.82
C ARG A 350 -30.58 -20.86 -9.15
N MET A 351 -29.56 -21.72 -9.11
CA MET A 351 -29.04 -22.40 -10.29
C MET A 351 -29.80 -23.67 -10.68
N MET A 352 -30.47 -24.34 -9.72
CA MET A 352 -31.10 -25.66 -9.97
C MET A 352 -32.06 -25.65 -11.16
N GLY A 353 -32.89 -24.62 -11.29
CA GLY A 353 -33.87 -24.53 -12.39
C GLY A 353 -33.21 -24.49 -13.77
N PHE A 354 -32.12 -23.73 -13.93
CA PHE A 354 -31.36 -23.69 -15.17
C PHE A 354 -30.54 -24.95 -15.40
N ALA A 355 -29.94 -25.52 -14.36
CA ALA A 355 -29.20 -26.77 -14.45
C ALA A 355 -30.10 -27.93 -14.93
N ASP A 356 -31.36 -27.94 -14.50
CA ASP A 356 -32.35 -28.91 -14.97
C ASP A 356 -32.68 -28.76 -16.44
N MET A 357 -32.86 -27.52 -16.90
CA MET A 357 -33.09 -27.25 -18.31
C MET A 357 -31.87 -27.60 -19.17
N ILE A 358 -30.66 -27.39 -18.65
CA ILE A 358 -29.43 -27.80 -19.33
C ILE A 358 -29.36 -29.33 -19.44
N GLN A 359 -29.62 -30.06 -18.35
CA GLN A 359 -29.64 -31.52 -18.38
C GLN A 359 -30.66 -32.04 -19.39
N LEU A 360 -31.87 -31.47 -19.40
CA LEU A 360 -32.91 -31.86 -20.36
C LEU A 360 -32.51 -31.54 -21.80
N THR A 361 -31.89 -30.38 -22.03
CA THR A 361 -31.35 -30.00 -23.34
C THR A 361 -30.24 -30.95 -23.79
N HIS A 362 -29.35 -31.35 -22.88
CA HIS A 362 -28.30 -32.33 -23.16
C HIS A 362 -28.87 -33.70 -23.56
N LEU A 363 -29.88 -34.19 -22.82
CA LEU A 363 -30.58 -35.44 -23.16
C LEU A 363 -31.29 -35.34 -24.52
N LYS A 364 -31.87 -34.19 -24.86
CA LYS A 364 -32.46 -33.95 -26.20
C LYS A 364 -31.40 -33.92 -27.30
N ILE A 365 -30.22 -33.34 -27.05
CA ILE A 365 -29.10 -33.36 -28.00
C ILE A 365 -28.68 -34.81 -28.26
N GLN A 366 -28.51 -35.62 -27.22
CA GLN A 366 -28.21 -37.06 -27.37
C GLN A 366 -29.29 -37.78 -28.19
N GLN A 367 -30.57 -37.47 -27.94
CA GLN A 367 -31.68 -38.04 -28.70
C GLN A 367 -31.64 -37.63 -30.18
N VAL A 368 -31.34 -36.37 -30.49
CA VAL A 368 -31.18 -35.91 -31.88
C VAL A 368 -30.00 -36.64 -32.53
N ILE A 369 -28.84 -36.72 -31.86
CA ILE A 369 -27.65 -37.42 -32.38
C ILE A 369 -27.97 -38.89 -32.69
N SER A 370 -28.68 -39.60 -31.80
CA SER A 370 -29.07 -41.00 -32.01
C SER A 370 -30.00 -41.22 -33.21
N LYS A 371 -30.67 -40.16 -33.67
CA LYS A 371 -31.64 -40.17 -34.77
C LYS A 371 -31.13 -39.44 -36.02
N ILE A 372 -29.90 -38.92 -36.00
CA ILE A 372 -29.27 -38.35 -37.19
C ILE A 372 -28.94 -39.50 -38.13
N ILE A 373 -29.58 -39.46 -39.29
CA ILE A 373 -29.27 -40.34 -40.41
C ILE A 373 -28.10 -39.68 -41.17
N PRO A 374 -27.03 -40.40 -41.50
CA PRO A 374 -25.94 -39.86 -42.32
C PRO A 374 -26.48 -39.31 -43.65
N ASP A 375 -25.82 -38.29 -44.20
CA ASP A 375 -26.15 -37.83 -45.56
C ASP A 375 -25.87 -38.97 -46.54
N GLY A 376 -26.93 -39.44 -47.19
CA GLY A 376 -26.87 -40.55 -48.12
C GLY A 376 -27.39 -40.17 -49.50
N VAL A 377 -27.31 -41.14 -50.40
CA VAL A 377 -27.68 -40.95 -51.79
C VAL A 377 -28.89 -41.83 -52.07
N TYR A 378 -29.92 -41.25 -52.67
CA TYR A 378 -30.94 -42.06 -53.34
C TYR A 378 -30.29 -42.64 -54.60
N LEU A 379 -30.13 -43.95 -54.65
CA LEU A 379 -29.51 -44.66 -55.76
C LEU A 379 -30.58 -45.50 -56.44
N ASP A 380 -30.88 -45.17 -57.69
CA ASP A 380 -31.72 -46.01 -58.53
C ASP A 380 -30.90 -47.21 -59.01
N VAL A 381 -31.22 -48.40 -58.49
CA VAL A 381 -30.46 -49.62 -58.78
C VAL A 381 -30.58 -49.99 -60.24
N ASP A 382 -31.75 -49.76 -60.85
CA ASP A 382 -31.98 -50.09 -62.25
C ASP A 382 -31.33 -49.06 -63.19
N GLY A 383 -31.16 -47.81 -62.76
CA GLY A 383 -30.48 -46.75 -63.52
C GLY A 383 -28.95 -46.88 -63.54
N ILE A 384 -28.36 -47.62 -62.58
CA ILE A 384 -26.91 -47.94 -62.52
C ILE A 384 -26.62 -49.38 -62.98
N ALA A 385 -27.65 -50.25 -63.05
CA ALA A 385 -27.55 -51.64 -63.48
C ALA A 385 -27.38 -51.84 -65.01
N GLU A 386 -26.47 -51.10 -65.63
CA GLU A 386 -25.65 -51.65 -66.73
C GLU A 386 -24.38 -52.37 -66.18
N VAL A 387 -24.26 -52.49 -64.85
CA VAL A 387 -23.28 -53.37 -64.21
C VAL A 387 -24.00 -54.57 -63.61
N ASP A 388 -23.95 -55.66 -64.38
CA ASP A 388 -24.41 -57.00 -64.01
C ASP A 388 -23.79 -57.45 -62.67
N LEU A 389 -24.64 -57.52 -61.65
CA LEU A 389 -24.40 -58.31 -60.44
C LEU A 389 -25.59 -59.24 -60.26
N GLY A 390 -25.52 -60.37 -60.96
CA GLY A 390 -26.41 -61.51 -60.81
C GLY A 390 -26.62 -61.93 -59.35
N ASN A 391 -27.71 -61.45 -58.77
CA ASN A 391 -28.49 -62.13 -57.74
C ASN A 391 -29.90 -61.53 -57.69
N GLY A 392 -30.84 -62.19 -58.36
CA GLY A 392 -32.24 -61.79 -58.47
C GLY A 392 -33.07 -62.12 -57.23
N THR A 393 -32.71 -61.59 -56.07
CA THR A 393 -33.54 -61.67 -54.85
C THR A 393 -34.10 -60.30 -54.51
N SER A 394 -35.41 -60.23 -54.31
CA SER A 394 -36.11 -58.99 -53.92
C SER A 394 -35.66 -58.53 -52.55
N TYR A 395 -35.08 -57.32 -52.45
CA TYR A 395 -34.87 -56.64 -51.17
C TYR A 395 -36.19 -56.55 -50.40
N ASN A 396 -36.19 -57.00 -49.14
CA ASN A 396 -37.34 -56.85 -48.25
C ASN A 396 -37.41 -55.38 -47.76
N ALA A 397 -38.61 -54.82 -47.61
CA ALA A 397 -38.82 -53.45 -47.12
C ALA A 397 -38.12 -53.18 -45.78
N GLN A 398 -37.95 -54.21 -44.95
CA GLN A 398 -37.22 -54.14 -43.68
C GLN A 398 -35.70 -53.98 -43.87
N GLU A 399 -35.10 -54.62 -44.87
CA GLU A 399 -33.68 -54.49 -45.18
C GLU A 399 -33.37 -53.15 -45.84
N ALA A 400 -34.26 -52.67 -46.73
CA ALA A 400 -34.15 -51.34 -47.32
C ALA A 400 -34.26 -50.22 -46.25
N LEU A 401 -35.13 -50.41 -45.25
CA LEU A 401 -35.28 -49.48 -44.13
C LEU A 401 -34.07 -49.50 -43.19
N ASN A 402 -33.51 -50.69 -42.91
CA ASN A 402 -32.27 -50.82 -42.14
C ASN A 402 -31.07 -50.18 -42.87
N MET A 403 -30.99 -50.36 -44.19
CA MET A 403 -29.94 -49.73 -45.01
C MET A 403 -30.07 -48.20 -45.01
N TYR A 404 -31.30 -47.68 -45.06
CA TYR A 404 -31.59 -46.24 -44.94
C TYR A 404 -31.17 -45.68 -43.58
N PHE A 405 -31.50 -46.36 -42.47
CA PHE A 405 -31.11 -45.90 -41.14
C PHE A 405 -29.60 -46.00 -40.88
N GLN A 406 -28.88 -46.93 -41.51
CA GLN A 406 -27.44 -47.12 -41.33
C GLN A 406 -26.57 -46.25 -42.24
N THR A 407 -26.98 -46.09 -43.50
CA THR A 407 -26.14 -45.45 -44.54
C THR A 407 -26.78 -44.20 -45.14
N GLY A 408 -28.01 -43.85 -44.74
CA GLY A 408 -28.77 -42.73 -45.30
C GLY A 408 -29.23 -42.91 -46.74
N SER A 409 -28.85 -44.02 -47.37
CA SER A 409 -29.05 -44.26 -48.80
C SER A 409 -30.27 -45.16 -49.01
N ILE A 410 -31.10 -44.80 -49.98
CA ILE A 410 -32.29 -45.57 -50.37
C ILE A 410 -32.01 -46.16 -51.73
N LEU A 411 -32.24 -47.47 -51.88
CA LEU A 411 -32.20 -48.15 -53.16
C LEU A 411 -33.60 -48.16 -53.77
N GLY A 412 -33.76 -47.45 -54.89
CA GLY A 412 -34.98 -47.41 -55.67
C GLY A 412 -34.96 -48.41 -56.84
N ARG A 413 -36.14 -48.75 -57.35
CA ARG A 413 -36.31 -49.39 -58.67
C ARG A 413 -36.84 -48.35 -59.65
N SER A 414 -36.32 -48.37 -60.87
CA SER A 414 -36.73 -47.46 -61.96
C SER A 414 -38.04 -47.89 -62.61
N MET A 415 -38.44 -49.16 -62.45
CA MET A 415 -39.63 -49.74 -63.06
C MET A 415 -40.62 -50.25 -62.01
N THR A 416 -41.91 -50.05 -62.30
CA THR A 416 -42.98 -50.74 -61.57
C THR A 416 -42.99 -52.23 -61.94
N VAL A 417 -43.68 -53.07 -61.15
CA VAL A 417 -43.76 -54.53 -61.38
C VAL A 417 -44.28 -54.86 -62.81
N ASP A 418 -45.01 -53.93 -63.41
CA ASP A 418 -45.62 -54.03 -64.74
C ASP A 418 -44.74 -53.46 -65.87
N GLY A 419 -43.50 -53.05 -65.59
CA GLY A 419 -42.52 -52.65 -66.62
C GLY A 419 -42.67 -51.23 -67.17
N ASP A 420 -43.59 -50.43 -66.62
CA ASP A 420 -43.70 -49.02 -66.98
C ASP A 420 -42.57 -48.19 -66.30
N PRO A 421 -41.86 -47.32 -67.06
CA PRO A 421 -40.86 -46.42 -66.52
C PRO A 421 -41.49 -45.48 -65.48
N ASN A 422 -40.91 -45.43 -64.28
CA ASN A 422 -41.33 -44.50 -63.24
C ASN A 422 -40.96 -43.06 -63.67
N PRO A 423 -41.93 -42.16 -63.97
CA PRO A 423 -41.67 -40.93 -64.71
C PRO A 423 -41.06 -39.78 -63.87
N GLY A 424 -40.26 -40.10 -62.87
CA GLY A 424 -39.50 -39.09 -62.16
C GLY A 424 -38.51 -39.67 -61.17
N ARG A 425 -37.23 -39.64 -61.51
CA ARG A 425 -36.18 -38.88 -60.79
C ARG A 425 -34.78 -39.22 -61.29
N ILE A 426 -33.86 -38.29 -61.04
CA ILE A 426 -32.43 -38.35 -61.36
C ILE A 426 -31.81 -39.57 -60.64
N PRO A 427 -30.96 -40.39 -61.30
CA PRO A 427 -30.45 -41.68 -60.75
C PRO A 427 -29.71 -41.59 -59.41
N ILE A 428 -29.13 -40.42 -59.13
CA ILE A 428 -28.40 -40.08 -57.91
C ILE A 428 -28.96 -38.76 -57.42
N GLN A 429 -29.69 -38.78 -56.30
CA GLN A 429 -30.11 -37.56 -55.62
C GLN A 429 -29.51 -37.56 -54.20
N GLU A 430 -28.72 -36.54 -53.88
CA GLU A 430 -28.28 -36.31 -52.51
C GLU A 430 -29.50 -36.07 -51.63
N LEU A 431 -29.71 -36.95 -50.66
CA LEU A 431 -30.69 -36.73 -49.61
C LEU A 431 -30.02 -35.83 -48.58
N GLN A 432 -30.14 -34.51 -48.75
CA GLN A 432 -29.67 -33.59 -47.72
C GLN A 432 -30.51 -33.77 -46.46
N SER A 433 -29.91 -34.36 -45.42
CA SER A 433 -30.55 -34.56 -44.12
C SER A 433 -30.54 -33.27 -43.29
N ASN A 434 -30.96 -32.15 -43.89
CA ASN A 434 -30.78 -30.79 -43.35
C ASN A 434 -31.63 -30.46 -42.10
N SER A 435 -32.30 -31.45 -41.51
CA SER A 435 -33.17 -31.28 -40.34
C SER A 435 -32.47 -31.56 -39.00
N GLY A 436 -31.41 -32.37 -38.98
CA GLY A 436 -30.66 -32.71 -37.76
C GLY A 436 -29.77 -31.58 -37.28
N GLY A 437 -29.01 -30.96 -38.20
CA GLY A 437 -28.08 -29.88 -37.90
C GLY A 437 -28.74 -28.62 -37.34
N ASN A 438 -29.85 -28.17 -37.94
CA ASN A 438 -30.58 -26.98 -37.48
C ASN A 438 -31.19 -27.17 -36.08
N LYS A 439 -31.73 -28.37 -35.79
CA LYS A 439 -32.26 -28.70 -34.46
C LYS A 439 -31.15 -28.79 -33.42
N MET A 440 -30.02 -29.39 -33.78
CA MET A 440 -28.85 -29.47 -32.90
C MET A 440 -28.30 -28.07 -32.59
N GLN A 441 -28.15 -27.21 -33.60
CA GLN A 441 -27.68 -25.84 -33.42
C GLN A 441 -28.61 -25.02 -32.51
N SER A 442 -29.93 -25.17 -32.66
CA SER A 442 -30.91 -24.52 -31.78
C SER A 442 -30.80 -25.02 -30.33
N LEU A 443 -30.58 -26.32 -30.12
CA LEU A 443 -30.38 -26.88 -28.78
C LEU A 443 -29.04 -26.45 -28.16
N ILE A 444 -27.98 -26.33 -28.95
CA ILE A 444 -26.68 -25.80 -28.50
C ILE A 444 -26.82 -24.33 -28.08
N GLN A 445 -27.49 -23.50 -28.89
CA GLN A 445 -27.77 -22.11 -28.52
C GLN A 445 -28.59 -22.00 -27.23
N THR A 446 -29.56 -22.91 -27.05
CA THR A 446 -30.37 -22.99 -25.82
C THR A 446 -29.51 -23.40 -24.61
N TYR A 447 -28.59 -24.36 -24.79
CA TYR A 447 -27.63 -24.78 -23.77
C TYR A 447 -26.74 -23.61 -23.33
N GLU A 448 -26.15 -22.89 -24.29
CA GLU A 448 -25.31 -21.71 -24.02
C GLU A 448 -26.10 -20.58 -23.35
N TYR A 449 -27.35 -20.36 -23.77
CA TYR A 449 -28.24 -19.38 -23.14
C TYR A 449 -28.48 -19.70 -21.66
N TYR A 450 -28.78 -20.96 -21.31
CA TYR A 450 -28.97 -21.34 -19.91
C TYR A 450 -27.67 -21.27 -19.10
N LEU A 451 -26.52 -21.59 -19.69
CA LEU A 451 -25.22 -21.40 -19.04
C LEU A 451 -24.97 -19.91 -18.74
N LYS A 452 -25.30 -19.02 -19.66
CA LYS A 452 -25.25 -17.57 -19.45
C LYS A 452 -26.20 -17.11 -18.35
N MET A 453 -27.43 -17.65 -18.30
CA MET A 453 -28.37 -17.36 -17.21
C MET A 453 -27.85 -17.80 -15.84
N ILE A 454 -27.16 -18.96 -15.75
CA ILE A 454 -26.49 -19.37 -14.51
C ILE A 454 -25.42 -18.33 -14.10
N ARG A 455 -24.61 -17.85 -15.04
CA ARG A 455 -23.60 -16.80 -14.79
C ARG A 455 -24.24 -15.50 -14.31
N ASP A 456 -25.30 -15.05 -14.98
CA ASP A 456 -26.01 -13.81 -14.64
C ASP A 456 -26.63 -13.86 -13.23
N VAL A 457 -27.25 -15.00 -12.86
CA VAL A 457 -27.91 -15.17 -11.56
C VAL A 457 -26.91 -15.38 -10.41
N THR A 458 -25.78 -16.01 -10.69
CA THR A 458 -24.68 -16.13 -9.73
C THR A 458 -23.87 -14.85 -9.60
N GLY A 459 -23.89 -13.99 -10.62
CA GLY A 459 -23.05 -12.80 -10.74
C GLY A 459 -21.57 -13.15 -10.96
N LEU A 460 -21.27 -14.37 -11.43
CA LEU A 460 -19.92 -14.82 -11.73
C LEU A 460 -19.63 -14.57 -13.21
N ASN A 461 -18.60 -13.77 -13.48
CA ASN A 461 -18.20 -13.46 -14.85
C ASN A 461 -17.23 -14.52 -15.42
N GLU A 462 -17.14 -14.62 -16.75
CA GLU A 462 -16.33 -15.61 -17.50
C GLU A 462 -14.83 -15.52 -17.19
N ALA A 463 -14.35 -14.32 -16.83
CA ALA A 463 -12.96 -14.09 -16.42
C ALA A 463 -12.59 -14.81 -15.10
N ARG A 464 -13.56 -15.04 -14.21
CA ARG A 464 -13.34 -15.76 -12.93
C ARG A 464 -13.47 -17.27 -13.09
N ASP A 465 -14.09 -17.74 -14.18
CA ASP A 465 -14.36 -19.14 -14.50
C ASP A 465 -13.17 -19.85 -15.19
N GLY A 466 -12.04 -19.14 -15.37
CA GLY A 466 -10.82 -19.63 -15.99
C GLY A 466 -10.95 -20.01 -17.47
N SER A 467 -12.11 -19.76 -18.09
CA SER A 467 -12.43 -20.19 -19.45
C SER A 467 -11.88 -19.29 -20.55
N THR A 468 -11.21 -18.19 -20.19
CA THR A 468 -10.45 -17.34 -21.13
C THR A 468 -8.96 -17.39 -20.79
N PRO A 469 -8.11 -17.99 -21.64
CA PRO A 469 -6.66 -17.91 -21.48
C PRO A 469 -6.16 -16.58 -22.05
N SER A 470 -5.61 -15.71 -21.21
CA SER A 470 -4.66 -14.66 -21.61
C SER A 470 -4.16 -13.90 -20.38
N SER A 471 -2.87 -14.05 -20.10
CA SER A 471 -2.10 -13.31 -19.09
C SER A 471 -1.82 -11.86 -19.51
N ASP A 472 -1.99 -11.51 -20.79
CA ASP A 472 -1.39 -10.29 -21.34
C ASP A 472 -2.39 -9.22 -21.80
N SER A 473 -3.64 -9.56 -22.08
CA SER A 473 -4.45 -8.67 -22.92
C SER A 473 -5.56 -7.88 -22.24
N LEU A 474 -5.84 -7.95 -20.93
CA LEU A 474 -6.74 -6.99 -20.24
C LEU A 474 -6.85 -7.24 -18.72
N VAL A 475 -5.71 -7.22 -18.01
CA VAL A 475 -5.67 -7.36 -16.55
C VAL A 475 -6.63 -6.37 -15.86
N GLY A 476 -6.83 -5.17 -16.43
CA GLY A 476 -7.80 -4.17 -15.93
C GLY A 476 -9.27 -4.58 -16.04
N LEU A 477 -9.74 -5.10 -17.19
CA LEU A 477 -11.14 -5.53 -17.34
C LEU A 477 -11.41 -6.86 -16.62
N GLN A 478 -10.45 -7.79 -16.61
CA GLN A 478 -10.56 -9.02 -15.82
C GLN A 478 -10.59 -8.73 -14.31
N LYS A 479 -9.75 -7.80 -13.82
CA LYS A 479 -9.79 -7.32 -12.43
C LYS A 479 -11.10 -6.56 -12.11
N LEU A 480 -11.63 -5.74 -13.03
CA LEU A 480 -12.94 -5.09 -12.87
C LEU A 480 -14.09 -6.10 -12.85
N ALA A 481 -14.03 -7.13 -13.71
CA ALA A 481 -14.98 -8.24 -13.72
C ALA A 481 -14.93 -9.07 -12.43
N ALA A 482 -13.73 -9.30 -11.88
CA ALA A 482 -13.53 -9.94 -10.59
C ALA A 482 -14.09 -9.08 -9.45
N ALA A 483 -13.87 -7.76 -9.47
CA ALA A 483 -14.43 -6.82 -8.49
C ALA A 483 -15.98 -6.81 -8.53
N ASN A 484 -16.58 -6.79 -9.71
CA ASN A 484 -18.04 -6.88 -9.86
C ASN A 484 -18.58 -8.23 -9.34
N SER A 485 -17.86 -9.32 -9.58
CA SER A 485 -18.20 -10.65 -9.04
C SER A 485 -18.09 -10.70 -7.50
N ASN A 486 -17.12 -9.97 -6.93
CA ASN A 486 -16.98 -9.82 -5.49
C ASN A 486 -18.16 -9.05 -4.86
N VAL A 487 -18.71 -8.05 -5.56
CA VAL A 487 -19.92 -7.34 -5.12
C VAL A 487 -21.12 -8.30 -5.08
N ALA A 488 -21.31 -9.12 -6.12
CA ALA A 488 -22.42 -10.07 -6.18
C ALA A 488 -22.35 -11.12 -5.06
N THR A 489 -21.16 -11.60 -4.72
CA THR A 489 -20.92 -12.63 -3.70
C THR A 489 -20.65 -12.07 -2.29
N LYS A 490 -20.71 -10.75 -2.11
CA LYS A 490 -20.41 -10.06 -0.83
C LYS A 490 -21.25 -10.54 0.36
N HIS A 491 -22.51 -10.90 0.13
CA HIS A 491 -23.39 -11.41 1.18
C HIS A 491 -22.87 -12.73 1.79
N ILE A 492 -22.22 -13.60 1.00
CA ILE A 492 -21.60 -14.84 1.47
C ILE A 492 -20.37 -14.50 2.32
N LEU A 493 -19.52 -13.60 1.84
CA LEU A 493 -18.33 -13.13 2.57
C LEU A 493 -18.72 -12.52 3.93
N ASN A 494 -19.68 -11.59 3.95
CA ASN A 494 -20.15 -10.95 5.17
C ASN A 494 -20.72 -11.97 6.17
N SER A 495 -21.42 -13.00 5.69
CA SER A 495 -22.00 -14.05 6.56
C SER A 495 -20.92 -14.91 7.22
N TYR A 496 -19.91 -15.34 6.44
CA TYR A 496 -18.80 -16.10 6.98
C TYR A 496 -17.94 -15.26 7.94
N LEU A 497 -17.68 -13.99 7.63
CA LEU A 497 -16.98 -13.07 8.54
C LEU A 497 -17.77 -12.84 9.82
N TYR A 498 -19.10 -12.70 9.74
CA TYR A 498 -19.95 -12.60 10.91
C TYR A 498 -19.87 -13.84 11.81
N LEU A 499 -19.98 -15.05 11.23
CA LEU A 499 -19.85 -16.29 11.99
C LEU A 499 -18.48 -16.42 12.66
N THR A 500 -17.43 -16.05 11.94
CA THR A 500 -16.06 -16.04 12.47
C THR A 500 -15.93 -15.06 13.61
N LEU A 501 -16.41 -13.82 13.43
CA LEU A 501 -16.38 -12.79 14.45
C LEU A 501 -17.11 -13.23 15.72
N ARG A 502 -18.33 -13.76 15.60
CA ARG A 502 -19.10 -14.30 16.73
C ARG A 502 -18.43 -15.50 17.40
N THR A 503 -17.75 -16.34 16.63
CA THR A 503 -16.96 -17.44 17.17
C THR A 503 -15.79 -16.91 17.98
N CYS A 504 -15.07 -15.90 17.48
CA CYS A 504 -13.97 -15.25 18.20
C CYS A 504 -14.45 -14.55 19.48
N GLU A 505 -15.60 -13.86 19.44
CA GLU A 505 -16.19 -13.21 20.62
C GLU A 505 -16.52 -14.25 21.70
N ASN A 506 -17.14 -15.37 21.31
CA ASN A 506 -17.41 -16.47 22.24
C ASN A 506 -16.13 -17.12 22.76
N ILE A 507 -15.07 -17.24 21.95
CA ILE A 507 -13.77 -17.73 22.41
C ILE A 507 -13.24 -16.79 23.49
N VAL A 508 -13.18 -15.47 23.26
CA VAL A 508 -12.68 -14.51 24.26
C VAL A 508 -13.45 -14.61 25.58
N LEU A 509 -14.78 -14.68 25.51
CA LEU A 509 -15.61 -14.84 26.70
C LEU A 509 -15.33 -16.16 27.43
N ARG A 510 -15.05 -17.25 26.71
CA ARG A 510 -14.74 -18.58 27.29
C ARG A 510 -13.27 -18.77 27.68
N THR A 511 -12.37 -17.95 27.17
CA THR A 511 -10.97 -17.92 27.60
C THR A 511 -10.91 -17.50 29.07
N ALA A 512 -11.82 -16.61 29.52
CA ALA A 512 -11.99 -16.29 30.94
C ALA A 512 -12.27 -17.55 31.78
N ASP A 513 -13.21 -18.40 31.36
CA ASP A 513 -13.53 -19.66 32.04
C ASP A 513 -12.33 -20.62 32.06
N SER A 514 -11.53 -20.61 31.00
CA SER A 514 -10.33 -21.46 30.89
C SER A 514 -9.20 -21.01 31.84
N ILE A 515 -9.20 -19.75 32.27
CA ILE A 515 -8.24 -19.23 33.26
C ILE A 515 -8.64 -19.62 34.68
N GLU A 516 -9.92 -19.87 34.95
CA GLU A 516 -10.38 -20.29 36.29
C GLU A 516 -9.85 -21.67 36.70
N PHE A 517 -9.56 -22.55 35.73
CA PHE A 517 -9.05 -23.89 35.98
C PHE A 517 -7.55 -23.98 35.72
N ALA A 518 -6.79 -24.48 36.71
CA ALA A 518 -5.33 -24.50 36.67
C ALA A 518 -4.72 -25.27 35.47
N LEU A 519 -5.34 -26.39 35.06
CA LEU A 519 -4.83 -27.23 33.97
C LEU A 519 -4.96 -26.52 32.61
N THR A 520 -6.11 -25.90 32.35
CA THR A 520 -6.37 -25.16 31.11
C THR A 520 -5.63 -23.83 31.09
N GLU A 521 -5.43 -23.21 32.26
CA GLU A 521 -4.58 -22.02 32.41
C GLU A 521 -3.13 -22.36 32.03
N GLU A 522 -2.56 -23.45 32.54
CA GLU A 522 -1.20 -23.88 32.22
C GLU A 522 -1.03 -24.28 30.75
N ALA A 523 -2.02 -24.97 30.17
CA ALA A 523 -2.03 -25.30 28.75
C ALA A 523 -2.03 -24.04 27.87
N LEU A 524 -2.84 -23.03 28.21
CA LEU A 524 -2.89 -21.75 27.51
C LEU A 524 -1.58 -20.96 27.69
N LYS A 525 -0.99 -20.98 28.89
CA LYS A 525 0.30 -20.32 29.14
C LYS A 525 1.45 -20.95 28.37
N ASN A 526 1.45 -22.29 28.23
CA ASN A 526 2.51 -23.00 27.50
C ASN A 526 2.38 -22.84 25.99
N SER A 527 1.17 -22.63 25.47
CA SER A 527 0.94 -22.45 24.04
C SER A 527 1.18 -21.00 23.58
N ILE A 528 1.06 -20.03 24.48
CA ILE A 528 1.44 -18.63 24.25
C ILE A 528 2.95 -18.49 24.45
N SER A 529 3.66 -17.99 23.44
CA SER A 529 5.13 -18.06 23.40
C SER A 529 5.80 -17.32 24.57
N THR A 530 6.85 -17.93 25.14
CA THR A 530 7.65 -17.44 26.28
C THR A 530 8.34 -16.08 26.10
N TRP A 531 8.23 -15.45 24.93
CA TRP A 531 8.79 -14.10 24.71
C TRP A 531 7.95 -13.01 25.40
N ASN A 532 6.67 -13.28 25.66
CA ASN A 532 5.70 -12.32 26.22
C ASN A 532 5.40 -12.56 27.72
N VAL A 533 6.43 -12.82 28.55
CA VAL A 533 6.28 -13.13 30.00
C VAL A 533 5.49 -12.06 30.77
N GLY A 534 5.56 -10.79 30.36
CA GLY A 534 4.75 -9.71 30.94
C GLY A 534 3.25 -9.79 30.61
N GLN A 535 2.89 -10.26 29.40
CA GLN A 535 1.49 -10.34 28.95
C GLN A 535 0.76 -11.55 29.54
N LEU A 536 1.49 -12.58 30.01
CA LEU A 536 0.92 -13.75 30.68
C LEU A 536 0.25 -13.42 32.02
N ALA A 537 0.72 -12.38 32.74
CA ALA A 537 0.03 -11.86 33.92
C ALA A 537 -1.26 -11.11 33.54
N ASP A 538 -1.25 -10.45 32.39
CA ASP A 538 -2.40 -9.73 31.84
C ASP A 538 -3.45 -10.64 31.20
N LEU A 539 -3.11 -11.89 30.83
CA LEU A 539 -4.09 -12.92 30.46
C LEU A 539 -5.12 -13.11 31.57
N LYS A 540 -4.66 -13.12 32.84
CA LYS A 540 -5.58 -13.16 33.99
C LYS A 540 -6.50 -11.98 34.02
N ASN A 541 -6.13 -10.84 33.45
CA ASN A 541 -6.96 -9.65 33.43
C ASN A 541 -7.86 -9.57 32.19
N ILE A 542 -7.76 -10.51 31.22
CA ILE A 542 -8.67 -10.56 30.07
C ILE A 542 -10.12 -10.60 30.55
N HIS A 543 -10.44 -11.43 31.55
CA HIS A 543 -11.80 -11.48 32.04
C HIS A 543 -12.27 -10.15 32.64
N LEU A 544 -11.40 -9.21 33.04
CA LEU A 544 -11.82 -7.92 33.62
C LEU A 544 -12.37 -6.96 32.56
N TYR A 545 -11.88 -7.01 31.32
CA TYR A 545 -12.21 -6.04 30.27
C TYR A 545 -13.26 -6.57 29.30
N ASP A 546 -14.11 -5.67 28.79
CA ASP A 546 -15.00 -5.96 27.67
C ASP A 546 -14.28 -5.67 26.35
N TYR A 547 -14.12 -6.70 25.51
CA TYR A 547 -13.48 -6.59 24.21
C TYR A 547 -14.52 -6.51 23.10
N GLY A 548 -14.42 -5.47 22.26
CA GLY A 548 -14.98 -5.49 20.92
C GLY A 548 -13.94 -6.11 19.98
N LEU A 549 -14.27 -7.24 19.39
CA LEU A 549 -13.44 -7.81 18.32
C LEU A 549 -13.86 -7.23 16.97
N TYR A 550 -12.88 -7.07 16.10
CA TYR A 550 -13.06 -6.63 14.73
C TYR A 550 -12.23 -7.54 13.82
N LEU A 551 -12.78 -7.88 12.67
CA LEU A 551 -12.03 -8.58 11.63
C LEU A 551 -11.61 -7.54 10.60
N ASP A 552 -10.31 -7.31 10.51
CA ASP A 552 -9.74 -6.50 9.44
C ASP A 552 -9.43 -7.43 8.27
N LEU A 553 -10.15 -7.25 7.17
CA LEU A 553 -9.84 -7.95 5.92
C LEU A 553 -8.47 -7.47 5.43
N VAL A 554 -7.57 -8.41 5.16
CA VAL A 554 -6.29 -8.09 4.54
C VAL A 554 -6.58 -7.44 3.18
N PRO A 555 -5.95 -6.30 2.86
CA PRO A 555 -6.16 -5.62 1.59
C PRO A 555 -5.97 -6.58 0.41
N ASP A 556 -6.90 -6.51 -0.54
CA ASP A 556 -6.84 -7.32 -1.75
C ASP A 556 -5.60 -6.94 -2.59
N GLU A 557 -5.15 -7.82 -3.49
CA GLU A 557 -3.92 -7.60 -4.27
C GLU A 557 -3.95 -6.28 -5.04
N ARG A 558 -5.12 -5.87 -5.54
CA ARG A 558 -5.33 -4.58 -6.23
C ARG A 558 -5.06 -3.38 -5.32
N GLU A 559 -5.52 -3.47 -4.08
CA GLU A 559 -5.38 -2.39 -3.10
C GLU A 559 -3.92 -2.25 -2.65
N LYS A 560 -3.23 -3.38 -2.50
CA LYS A 560 -1.78 -3.43 -2.29
C LYS A 560 -1.01 -2.88 -3.49
N GLU A 561 -1.41 -3.22 -4.71
CA GLU A 561 -0.80 -2.71 -5.95
C GLU A 561 -0.96 -1.18 -6.08
N GLN A 562 -2.09 -0.62 -5.68
CA GLN A 562 -2.30 0.84 -5.66
C GLN A 562 -1.42 1.52 -4.61
N LEU A 563 -1.32 0.95 -3.40
CA LEU A 563 -0.41 1.47 -2.37
C LEU A 563 1.05 1.37 -2.84
N GLU A 564 1.44 0.25 -3.44
CA GLU A 564 2.78 0.02 -3.96
C GLU A 564 3.11 0.99 -5.10
N ALA A 565 2.17 1.25 -6.02
CA ALA A 565 2.33 2.27 -7.05
C ALA A 565 2.54 3.67 -6.46
N ASN A 566 1.80 4.02 -5.41
CA ASN A 566 1.97 5.29 -4.70
C ASN A 566 3.34 5.39 -3.99
N ILE A 567 3.79 4.29 -3.36
CA ILE A 567 5.10 4.19 -2.71
C ILE A 567 6.22 4.32 -3.75
N GLN A 568 6.13 3.60 -4.87
CA GLN A 568 7.13 3.67 -5.95
C GLN A 568 7.18 5.07 -6.58
N ALA A 569 6.03 5.72 -6.81
CA ALA A 569 6.00 7.09 -7.29
C ALA A 569 6.67 8.06 -6.31
N ALA A 570 6.44 7.89 -5.00
CA ALA A 570 7.05 8.71 -3.96
C ALA A 570 8.57 8.46 -3.83
N LEU A 571 9.02 7.21 -3.97
CA LEU A 571 10.45 6.83 -4.02
C LEU A 571 11.15 7.41 -5.25
N GLN A 572 10.54 7.28 -6.44
CA GLN A 572 11.09 7.83 -7.69
C GLN A 572 11.21 9.37 -7.64
N GLN A 573 10.26 10.05 -6.98
CA GLN A 573 10.32 11.49 -6.75
C GLN A 573 11.31 11.91 -5.65
N GLY A 574 11.95 10.97 -4.94
CA GLY A 574 12.81 11.24 -3.80
C GLY A 574 12.08 11.88 -2.62
N SER A 575 10.75 11.73 -2.54
CA SER A 575 9.92 12.32 -1.49
C SER A 575 9.87 11.49 -0.20
N ILE A 576 10.35 10.24 -0.25
CA ILE A 576 10.48 9.32 0.89
C ILE A 576 11.75 8.49 0.75
N ASN A 577 12.29 8.01 1.87
CA ASN A 577 13.42 7.08 1.88
C ASN A 577 12.95 5.63 1.73
N LEU A 578 13.90 4.73 1.42
CA LEU A 578 13.62 3.30 1.31
C LEU A 578 13.12 2.70 2.64
N GLU A 579 13.68 3.15 3.77
CA GLU A 579 13.27 2.72 5.11
C GLU A 579 11.82 3.11 5.41
N ASP A 580 11.43 4.36 5.11
CA ASP A 580 10.04 4.81 5.25
C ASP A 580 9.08 4.01 4.35
N ALA A 581 9.53 3.60 3.16
CA ALA A 581 8.73 2.76 2.28
C ALA A 581 8.53 1.34 2.85
N ILE A 582 9.51 0.80 3.58
CA ILE A 582 9.38 -0.49 4.27
C ILE A 582 8.37 -0.36 5.42
N ASP A 583 8.46 0.71 6.21
CA ASP A 583 7.52 0.97 7.31
C ASP A 583 6.08 1.11 6.81
N VAL A 584 5.86 1.86 5.72
CA VAL A 584 4.54 2.04 5.11
C VAL A 584 3.98 0.71 4.57
N ARG A 585 4.84 -0.16 4.01
CA ARG A 585 4.43 -1.51 3.56
C ARG A 585 4.03 -2.43 4.71
N GLY A 586 4.60 -2.24 5.89
CA GLY A 586 4.24 -2.99 7.10
C GLY A 586 2.84 -2.67 7.65
N ILE A 587 2.22 -1.58 7.19
CA ILE A 587 0.90 -1.15 7.67
C ILE A 587 -0.21 -1.83 6.85
N ASN A 588 -0.89 -2.80 7.48
CA ASN A 588 -1.97 -3.56 6.84
C ASN A 588 -3.19 -2.70 6.48
N ASN A 589 -3.45 -1.59 7.18
CA ASN A 589 -4.57 -0.70 6.86
C ASN A 589 -4.16 0.34 5.81
N LEU A 590 -4.69 0.23 4.60
CA LEU A 590 -4.37 1.12 3.48
C LEU A 590 -4.61 2.60 3.76
N LYS A 591 -5.68 2.94 4.50
CA LYS A 591 -5.99 4.35 4.80
C LYS A 591 -4.92 4.93 5.69
N LEU A 592 -4.52 4.15 6.69
CA LEU A 592 -3.47 4.49 7.63
C LEU A 592 -2.12 4.57 6.91
N ALA A 593 -1.79 3.59 6.07
CA ALA A 593 -0.59 3.57 5.24
C ALA A 593 -0.51 4.80 4.29
N ASN A 594 -1.64 5.22 3.72
CA ASN A 594 -1.67 6.45 2.90
C ASN A 594 -1.55 7.73 3.75
N GLN A 595 -2.03 7.73 4.99
CA GLN A 595 -1.87 8.85 5.92
C GLN A 595 -0.42 8.96 6.41
N THR A 596 0.21 7.84 6.78
CA THR A 596 1.64 7.79 7.13
C THR A 596 2.49 8.24 5.96
N LEU A 597 2.21 7.76 4.74
CA LEU A 597 2.91 8.19 3.52
C LEU A 597 2.80 9.71 3.32
N LYS A 598 1.61 10.30 3.51
CA LYS A 598 1.41 11.76 3.41
C LYS A 598 2.21 12.51 4.47
N LEU A 599 2.24 12.01 5.70
CA LEU A 599 2.96 12.63 6.81
C LEU A 599 4.47 12.58 6.57
N LYS A 600 5.02 11.41 6.22
CA LYS A 600 6.43 11.23 5.88
C LYS A 600 6.86 12.13 4.72
N ARG A 601 6.01 12.28 3.68
CA ARG A 601 6.25 13.24 2.59
C ARG A 601 6.30 14.69 3.06
N LYS A 602 5.42 15.11 3.99
CA LYS A 602 5.46 16.46 4.57
C LYS A 602 6.74 16.68 5.37
N LEU A 603 7.14 15.71 6.20
CA LEU A 603 8.37 15.77 6.99
C LEU A 603 9.61 15.84 6.09
N ALA A 604 9.68 14.98 5.07
CA ALA A 604 10.76 15.00 4.09
C ALA A 604 10.84 16.34 3.34
N ALA A 605 9.69 16.92 2.96
CA ALA A 605 9.64 18.23 2.32
C ALA A 605 10.09 19.36 3.27
N ALA A 606 9.69 19.32 4.54
CA ALA A 606 10.11 20.27 5.55
C ALA A 606 11.62 20.18 5.82
N ALA A 607 12.16 18.96 5.96
CA ALA A 607 13.59 18.71 6.11
C ALA A 607 14.37 19.19 4.88
N ALA A 608 13.88 18.92 3.67
CA ALA A 608 14.48 19.42 2.44
C ALA A 608 14.43 20.96 2.34
N GLN A 609 13.35 21.59 2.78
CA GLN A 609 13.23 23.05 2.83
C GLN A 609 14.19 23.66 3.86
N ALA A 610 14.30 23.06 5.04
CA ALA A 610 15.25 23.49 6.08
C ALA A 610 16.70 23.30 5.62
N ALA A 611 17.03 22.17 4.98
CA ALA A 611 18.34 21.93 4.39
C ALA A 611 18.65 22.92 3.26
N ASN A 612 17.67 23.23 2.41
CA ASN A 612 17.82 24.27 1.38
C ASN A 612 18.02 25.65 1.99
N GLN A 613 17.29 26.00 3.05
CA GLN A 613 17.44 27.28 3.73
C GLN A 613 18.79 27.37 4.46
N ALA A 614 19.24 26.29 5.10
CA ALA A 614 20.57 26.19 5.71
C ALA A 614 21.67 26.29 4.66
N ASN A 615 21.52 25.63 3.51
CA ASN A 615 22.45 25.75 2.38
C ASN A 615 22.46 27.17 1.80
N ILE A 616 21.30 27.82 1.66
CA ILE A 616 21.21 29.21 1.22
C ILE A 616 21.86 30.14 2.24
N GLN A 617 21.66 29.93 3.54
CA GLN A 617 22.32 30.72 4.59
C GLN A 617 23.82 30.48 4.61
N ALA A 618 24.27 29.23 4.55
CA ALA A 618 25.69 28.88 4.50
C ALA A 618 26.35 29.45 3.24
N GLN A 619 25.68 29.40 2.10
CA GLN A 619 26.17 29.96 0.84
C GLN A 619 26.11 31.50 0.84
N ALA A 620 25.09 32.11 1.45
CA ALA A 620 25.02 33.55 1.65
C ALA A 620 26.12 34.04 2.60
N GLN A 621 26.41 33.29 3.66
CA GLN A 621 27.49 33.59 4.60
C GLN A 621 28.87 33.38 3.96
N ALA A 622 29.07 32.31 3.20
CA ALA A 622 30.28 32.09 2.42
C ALA A 622 30.48 33.18 1.34
N ASN A 623 29.39 33.61 0.68
CA ASN A 623 29.42 34.70 -0.29
C ASN A 623 29.67 36.06 0.39
N ALA A 624 29.12 36.30 1.59
CA ALA A 624 29.37 37.50 2.38
C ALA A 624 30.83 37.56 2.85
N GLU A 625 31.39 36.47 3.38
CA GLU A 625 32.81 36.39 3.75
C GLU A 625 33.73 36.52 2.54
N SER A 626 33.31 35.99 1.38
CA SER A 626 34.05 36.17 0.13
C SER A 626 33.98 37.60 -0.38
N ALA A 627 32.82 38.26 -0.26
CA ALA A 627 32.63 39.67 -0.61
C ALA A 627 33.37 40.58 0.36
N GLU A 628 33.43 40.26 1.65
CA GLU A 628 34.18 41.00 2.66
C GLU A 628 35.69 40.84 2.47
N ARG A 629 36.17 39.64 2.16
CA ARG A 629 37.57 39.42 1.75
C ARG A 629 37.89 40.13 0.43
N ALA A 630 36.99 40.14 -0.54
CA ALA A 630 37.18 40.87 -1.79
C ALA A 630 37.19 42.39 -1.57
N ALA A 631 36.31 42.91 -0.71
CA ALA A 631 36.26 44.32 -0.35
C ALA A 631 37.53 44.73 0.44
N MET A 632 37.99 43.93 1.40
CA MET A 632 39.26 44.17 2.09
C MET A 632 40.46 44.09 1.14
N ALA A 633 40.46 43.16 0.19
CA ALA A 633 41.48 43.10 -0.86
C ALA A 633 41.43 44.34 -1.77
N GLU A 634 40.24 44.87 -2.09
CA GLU A 634 40.09 46.11 -2.85
C GLU A 634 40.55 47.34 -2.04
N VAL A 635 40.25 47.41 -0.73
CA VAL A 635 40.76 48.47 0.15
C VAL A 635 42.28 48.43 0.25
N GLN A 636 42.88 47.24 0.45
CA GLN A 636 44.34 47.09 0.43
C GLN A 636 44.94 47.48 -0.93
N LYS A 637 44.29 47.13 -2.03
CA LYS A 637 44.71 47.54 -3.37
C LYS A 637 44.62 49.04 -3.56
N LYS A 638 43.54 49.69 -3.09
CA LYS A 638 43.36 51.15 -3.14
C LYS A 638 44.39 51.88 -2.28
N GLN A 639 44.72 51.34 -1.11
CA GLN A 639 45.74 51.89 -0.23
C GLN A 639 47.14 51.75 -0.83
N ALA A 640 47.45 50.60 -1.44
CA ALA A 640 48.69 50.41 -2.19
C ALA A 640 48.80 51.34 -3.40
N THR A 641 47.70 51.57 -4.14
CA THR A 641 47.71 52.55 -5.25
C THR A 641 47.87 53.98 -4.76
N MET A 642 47.23 54.37 -3.65
CA MET A 642 47.44 55.69 -3.06
C MET A 642 48.89 55.89 -2.61
N ASP A 643 49.52 54.89 -1.99
CA ASP A 643 50.94 54.97 -1.59
C ASP A 643 51.86 55.08 -2.82
N VAL A 644 51.55 54.40 -3.92
CA VAL A 644 52.27 54.52 -5.18
C VAL A 644 52.09 55.91 -5.79
N ASP A 645 50.87 56.46 -5.77
CA ASP A 645 50.59 57.79 -6.30
C ASP A 645 51.25 58.90 -5.46
N VAL A 646 51.26 58.79 -4.13
CA VAL A 646 51.99 59.72 -3.24
C VAL A 646 53.50 59.65 -3.50
N LYS A 647 54.06 58.45 -3.70
CA LYS A 647 55.48 58.31 -4.10
C LYS A 647 55.75 58.91 -5.47
N LYS A 648 54.82 58.74 -6.41
CA LYS A 648 54.92 59.31 -7.76
C LYS A 648 54.86 60.84 -7.75
N GLU A 649 53.99 61.45 -6.95
CA GLU A 649 53.94 62.90 -6.77
C GLU A 649 55.21 63.44 -6.10
N LYS A 650 55.70 62.78 -5.04
CA LYS A 650 56.98 63.14 -4.42
C LYS A 650 58.15 63.05 -5.40
N ALA A 651 58.21 61.98 -6.21
CA ALA A 651 59.24 61.82 -7.23
C ALA A 651 59.13 62.91 -8.32
N LYS A 652 57.91 63.23 -8.79
CA LYS A 652 57.70 64.34 -9.74
C LYS A 652 58.15 65.69 -9.18
N SER A 653 57.82 65.98 -7.91
CA SER A 653 58.25 67.21 -7.25
C SER A 653 59.78 67.26 -7.10
N GLN A 654 60.43 66.14 -6.78
CA GLN A 654 61.90 66.04 -6.76
C GLN A 654 62.52 66.26 -8.15
N PHE A 655 61.94 65.68 -9.20
CA PHE A 655 62.38 65.91 -10.58
C PHE A 655 62.20 67.37 -11.02
N GLU A 656 61.12 68.04 -10.62
CA GLU A 656 60.95 69.47 -10.89
C GLU A 656 61.97 70.33 -10.15
N ILE A 657 62.31 69.97 -8.90
CA ILE A 657 63.37 70.65 -8.14
C ILE A 657 64.74 70.46 -8.80
N GLU A 658 65.06 69.26 -9.27
CA GLU A 658 66.29 69.01 -10.02
C GLU A 658 66.32 69.76 -11.35
N ARG A 659 65.21 69.76 -12.11
CA ARG A 659 65.11 70.52 -13.36
C ARG A 659 65.34 72.02 -13.13
N MET A 660 64.75 72.59 -12.08
CA MET A 660 64.98 73.99 -11.70
C MET A 660 66.44 74.26 -11.29
N ARG A 661 67.10 73.33 -10.59
CA ARG A 661 68.52 73.47 -10.23
C ARG A 661 69.42 73.44 -11.47
N VAL A 662 69.15 72.52 -12.40
CA VAL A 662 69.89 72.43 -13.67
C VAL A 662 69.67 73.68 -14.52
N GLU A 663 68.43 74.16 -14.64
CA GLU A 663 68.15 75.42 -15.33
C GLU A 663 68.85 76.63 -14.69
N ALA A 664 68.92 76.69 -13.36
CA ALA A 664 69.64 77.75 -12.65
C ALA A 664 71.17 77.66 -12.84
N GLN A 665 71.72 76.45 -12.95
CA GLN A 665 73.14 76.22 -13.22
C GLN A 665 73.50 76.60 -14.67
N ILE A 666 72.68 76.19 -15.64
CA ILE A 666 72.85 76.58 -17.05
C ILE A 666 72.76 78.10 -17.19
N LYS A 667 71.84 78.77 -16.47
CA LYS A 667 71.75 80.24 -16.46
C LYS A 667 73.00 80.91 -15.89
N ARG A 668 73.64 80.33 -14.86
CA ARG A 668 74.93 80.83 -14.34
C ARG A 668 76.04 80.70 -15.37
N GLU A 669 76.16 79.54 -16.01
CA GLU A 669 77.16 79.29 -17.06
C GLU A 669 76.98 80.24 -18.25
N LEU A 670 75.75 80.46 -18.71
CA LEU A 670 75.44 81.44 -19.76
C LEU A 670 75.87 82.87 -19.36
N MET A 671 75.59 83.28 -18.13
CA MET A 671 75.95 84.62 -17.64
C MET A 671 77.47 84.80 -17.52
N GLU A 672 78.19 83.75 -17.12
CA GLU A 672 79.66 83.74 -17.06
C GLU A 672 80.30 83.78 -18.46
N LEU A 673 79.67 83.11 -19.43
CA LEU A 673 80.08 83.12 -20.83
C LEU A 673 79.83 84.48 -21.49
N GLU A 674 78.68 85.11 -21.23
CA GLU A 674 78.39 86.49 -21.66
C GLU A 674 79.36 87.51 -21.04
N PHE A 675 79.75 87.33 -19.78
CA PHE A 675 80.74 88.18 -19.13
C PHE A 675 82.12 88.07 -19.80
N ASN A 676 82.58 86.85 -20.11
CA ASN A 676 83.85 86.63 -20.82
C ASN A 676 83.85 87.25 -22.24
N TYR A 677 82.75 87.11 -22.99
CA TYR A 677 82.64 87.73 -24.31
C TYR A 677 82.63 89.27 -24.24
N ASN A 678 81.95 89.85 -23.25
CA ASN A 678 81.95 91.30 -23.05
C ASN A 678 83.35 91.84 -22.66
N MET A 679 84.13 91.08 -21.90
CA MET A 679 85.51 91.45 -21.55
C MET A 679 86.44 91.46 -22.78
N GLN A 680 86.35 90.44 -23.65
CA GLN A 680 87.13 90.38 -24.91
C GLN A 680 86.75 91.49 -25.91
N LEU A 681 85.47 91.86 -25.98
CA LEU A 681 85.00 92.99 -26.80
C LEU A 681 85.45 94.35 -26.26
N GLY A 682 85.62 94.48 -24.93
CA GLY A 682 86.16 95.67 -24.28
C GLY A 682 87.64 95.92 -24.62
N GLU A 683 88.48 94.89 -24.55
CA GLU A 683 89.92 95.00 -24.85
C GLU A 683 90.19 95.35 -26.33
N GLN A 684 89.42 94.79 -27.27
CA GLN A 684 89.56 95.12 -28.70
C GLN A 684 89.15 96.54 -29.07
N LYS A 685 88.27 97.20 -28.30
CA LYS A 685 87.88 98.59 -28.55
C LYS A 685 88.96 99.57 -28.11
N ILE A 686 89.60 99.34 -26.95
CA ILE A 686 90.65 100.20 -26.40
C ILE A 686 91.88 100.23 -27.32
N GLN A 687 92.26 99.09 -27.93
CA GLN A 687 93.38 99.05 -28.89
C GLN A 687 93.12 99.80 -30.22
N ARG A 688 91.86 99.94 -30.66
CA ARG A 688 91.54 100.70 -31.89
C ARG A 688 91.53 102.21 -31.68
N GLU A 689 91.15 102.69 -30.50
CA GLU A 689 91.13 104.12 -30.18
C GLU A 689 92.55 104.67 -29.98
N ALA A 690 93.44 103.93 -29.31
CA ALA A 690 94.83 104.33 -29.11
C ALA A 690 95.61 104.54 -30.44
N ASN A 691 95.46 103.64 -31.41
CA ASN A 691 96.15 103.75 -32.72
C ASN A 691 95.67 104.92 -33.58
N ARG A 692 94.45 105.43 -33.34
CA ARG A 692 93.88 106.55 -34.10
C ARG A 692 94.40 107.91 -33.60
N GLU A 693 94.66 108.04 -32.29
CA GLU A 693 95.21 109.28 -31.72
C GLU A 693 96.68 109.50 -32.09
N THR A 694 97.50 108.44 -32.10
CA THR A 694 98.94 108.56 -32.43
C THR A 694 99.18 109.04 -33.87
N GLN A 695 98.36 108.62 -34.84
CA GLN A 695 98.50 109.03 -36.24
C GLN A 695 98.07 110.49 -36.52
N ILE A 696 97.33 111.10 -35.59
CA ILE A 696 96.88 112.50 -35.70
C ILE A 696 97.93 113.48 -35.16
N GLU A 697 98.71 113.10 -34.14
CA GLU A 697 99.78 113.95 -33.59
C GLU A 697 101.01 114.04 -34.51
N ASP A 698 101.51 112.93 -35.06
CA ASP A 698 102.74 112.92 -35.88
C ASP A 698 102.68 113.78 -37.15
N ARG A 699 101.49 114.00 -37.71
CA ARG A 699 101.28 114.85 -38.90
C ARG A 699 101.24 116.35 -38.58
N LYS A 700 101.03 116.74 -37.31
CA LYS A 700 101.04 118.15 -36.90
C LYS A 700 102.46 118.65 -36.65
N ASP A 701 103.32 117.81 -36.06
CA ASP A 701 104.72 118.17 -35.77
C ASP A 701 105.63 118.27 -37.00
N THR A 702 105.38 117.45 -38.03
CA THR A 702 106.10 117.53 -39.31
C THR A 702 105.84 118.84 -40.07
N ARG A 703 104.69 119.48 -39.84
CA ARG A 703 104.32 120.74 -40.53
C ARG A 703 104.91 121.98 -39.83
N ALA A 704 105.08 121.95 -38.52
CA ALA A 704 105.69 123.03 -37.75
C ALA A 704 107.21 123.15 -38.01
N ARG A 705 107.89 122.02 -38.23
CA ARG A 705 109.34 121.96 -38.46
C ARG A 705 109.78 122.61 -39.78
N ILE A 706 109.00 122.44 -40.86
CA ILE A 706 109.32 122.93 -42.21
C ILE A 706 109.17 124.47 -42.31
N ILE A 707 108.27 125.06 -41.52
CA ILE A 707 108.03 126.51 -41.51
C ILE A 707 109.17 127.25 -40.78
N GLY A 708 109.73 126.64 -39.72
CA GLY A 708 110.83 127.22 -38.94
C GLY A 708 112.18 127.26 -39.67
N THR A 709 112.47 126.24 -40.48
CA THR A 709 113.73 126.17 -41.25
C THR A 709 113.77 127.14 -42.44
N GLN A 710 112.63 127.44 -43.07
CA GLN A 710 112.58 128.40 -44.18
C GLN A 710 112.82 129.86 -43.76
N GLN A 711 112.44 130.27 -42.54
CA GLN A 711 112.67 131.65 -42.08
C GLN A 711 114.12 131.92 -41.66
N SER A 712 114.83 130.90 -41.16
CA SER A 712 116.25 131.01 -40.76
C SER A 712 117.20 131.11 -41.97
N ALA A 713 116.91 130.37 -43.05
CA ALA A 713 117.74 130.36 -44.26
C ALA A 713 117.72 131.69 -45.04
N ILE A 714 116.59 132.41 -45.04
CA ILE A 714 116.45 133.71 -45.73
C ILE A 714 117.21 134.83 -45.00
N ALA A 715 117.34 134.75 -43.68
CA ALA A 715 118.07 135.74 -42.89
C ALA A 715 119.59 135.65 -43.10
N ASN A 716 120.14 134.44 -43.24
CA ASN A 716 121.58 134.24 -43.46
C ASN A 716 122.04 134.60 -44.89
N GLN A 717 121.19 134.44 -45.91
CA GLN A 717 121.52 134.81 -47.30
C GLN A 717 121.74 136.31 -47.51
N LYS A 718 121.12 137.18 -46.69
CA LYS A 718 121.26 138.64 -46.82
C LYS A 718 122.54 139.22 -46.20
N GLN A 719 123.28 138.46 -45.39
CA GLN A 719 124.40 139.01 -44.62
C GLN A 719 125.80 138.59 -45.13
N LYS A 720 125.90 137.62 -46.05
CA LYS A 720 127.19 137.03 -46.45
C LYS A 720 127.42 136.82 -47.97
N GLU A 721 126.58 137.36 -48.86
CA GLU A 721 126.74 137.23 -50.34
C GLU A 721 127.12 135.81 -50.80
N LEU A 722 126.30 134.82 -50.45
CA LEU A 722 126.46 133.42 -50.86
C LEU A 722 125.42 133.02 -51.91
N ASN A 723 125.78 132.07 -52.77
CA ASN A 723 124.94 131.55 -53.84
C ASN A 723 123.69 130.83 -53.30
N ALA A 724 122.67 130.72 -54.16
CA ALA A 724 121.39 130.09 -53.83
C ALA A 724 121.55 128.62 -53.38
N ILE A 725 120.83 128.23 -52.33
CA ILE A 725 120.75 126.87 -51.80
C ILE A 725 119.34 126.34 -52.08
N ASP A 726 119.25 125.14 -52.64
CA ASP A 726 118.01 124.39 -52.88
C ASP A 726 117.77 123.41 -51.72
N PHE A 727 116.54 123.36 -51.19
CA PHE A 727 116.18 122.66 -49.94
C PHE A 727 115.44 121.34 -50.16
N GLU A 728 115.31 120.88 -51.40
CA GLU A 728 114.66 119.59 -51.71
C GLU A 728 115.65 118.44 -52.01
N ASN A 729 116.97 118.64 -51.87
CA ASN A 729 117.95 117.57 -52.13
C ASN A 729 119.13 117.54 -51.11
N PRO A 730 119.36 116.43 -50.39
CA PRO A 730 120.27 116.36 -49.24
C PRO A 730 121.78 116.19 -49.54
N SER A 731 122.31 116.66 -50.68
CA SER A 731 123.72 116.41 -51.07
C SER A 731 124.68 117.62 -51.00
N SER A 732 124.47 118.61 -50.12
CA SER A 732 125.30 119.84 -50.07
C SER A 732 125.54 120.48 -48.68
N ILE A 733 125.37 119.75 -47.57
CA ILE A 733 125.56 120.28 -46.19
C ILE A 733 126.75 119.64 -45.44
N GLU A 734 127.49 118.72 -46.07
CA GLU A 734 128.57 117.93 -45.45
C GLU A 734 129.97 118.56 -45.46
N GLU A 735 130.11 119.86 -45.78
CA GLU A 735 131.41 120.57 -45.77
C GLU A 735 131.69 121.43 -44.52
N LEU A 736 131.00 121.19 -43.41
CA LEU A 736 131.29 121.87 -42.13
C LEU A 736 131.49 120.86 -41.00
N GLU A 737 132.65 120.21 -41.12
CA GLU A 737 133.60 119.83 -40.08
C GLU A 737 133.11 119.39 -38.68
N ASP A 738 133.29 118.09 -38.41
CA ASP A 738 134.39 117.52 -37.58
C ASP A 738 134.41 117.77 -36.02
N PRO A 739 135.27 117.07 -35.24
CA PRO A 739 134.89 115.86 -34.48
C PRO A 739 135.20 115.99 -32.95
N ILE A 740 135.16 114.86 -32.21
CA ILE A 740 135.92 114.51 -30.97
C ILE A 740 135.09 114.24 -29.69
N ASP A 741 135.58 113.20 -28.98
CA ASP A 741 135.34 112.73 -27.60
C ASP A 741 134.17 111.77 -27.34
N GLY A 742 134.33 110.62 -26.69
CA GLY A 742 135.43 110.16 -25.85
C GLY A 742 134.96 109.87 -24.42
N LEU A 743 135.40 108.71 -23.90
CA LEU A 743 135.63 108.40 -22.48
C LEU A 743 134.50 107.88 -21.55
N LEU A 744 134.95 106.89 -20.76
CA LEU A 744 134.43 106.27 -19.52
C LEU A 744 133.40 105.14 -19.68
N MET A 745 133.45 104.01 -18.95
CA MET A 745 134.45 103.18 -18.24
C MET A 745 133.61 102.24 -17.35
N ASP A 746 133.99 100.97 -17.28
CA ASP A 746 133.79 99.97 -16.20
C ASP A 746 132.79 100.26 -15.04
N GLN A 747 131.74 99.44 -14.97
CA GLN A 747 131.42 98.53 -13.85
C GLN A 747 130.49 97.40 -14.30
#